data_AF-A0A2H0PCI4-F1
#
_entry.id   AF-A0A2H0PCI4-F1
#
_cell.length_a   1.000
_cell.length_b   1.000
_cell.length_c   1.000
_cell.angle_alpha   90.00
_cell.angle_beta   90.00
_cell.angle_gamma   90.00
#
_symmetry.space_group_name_H-M   'P 1'
#
loop_
_entity.id
_entity.type
_entity.pdbx_description
1 polymer ?
#
loop_
_entity_poly.entity_id
_entity_poly.type
_entity_poly.pdbx_seq_one_letter_code
_entity_poly.pdbx_strand_id
1 'polypeptide(L)'
;MIGANSTYEPDLNLSLSPSVSAADAVRTAETDSHGTADGPASLVILPVQSTGRSHLAWKVKIKAPQAAWRYYVDARTGQILFRFNNLRFQVCLTSGVIQGSVFDIDPSSTPAQNRRINNQWVYLGDSSTRALTGGNATYGDGFFCGGAIGRVNMALQGPYVNAANFRGPSAHYDNAEGIWKTVATPISSPHPYANSTVQTSTIDLSLAAPLAVKFLPVFNSFNVGEFSGADTSDSAGGGIADDDQLSITDGTGMPIASYIGNRGAFNGAAVAGKVMHLTLKSNGSGQQSGYDIALSSYLQVLSTVQFTAGAPYTSSHVWTAADSPIGLRGELNLFYHLNQMHDYFFNDVNRSSAASVTRPVVAMAHVGPNMANAFYNPDYDNLMFGDVNTLLPEDSFTDDATVTHHEYTHYLVEKIWSIQNFGQAGAISEGFSDYFAAGSLNDPAIGAHVLAAITGSPGSLRDIDCQVPGVSCRVLSSVSWVGEIHDDSIFFSQALWDIRRDRIAALTYDTGRSCADGLVFQALLFFPESFREFYDAMSRVDAMGLVPNCGVAGTAQAAINTAFGAHGLLLGSGDALEDNDGFESATDVSTRPAISATIYPTSDTDFYTFAAGPGLVKITMSLPAFGGYFKGYQLNLFDRSHRLVAEAAPPFNGVNTVDGYCETFDCNTTASSVVLSYNNPAGGQLYLQVTGGISLYASASGVQSSTPYSLAFEYPKGSALTGSIVTASFDNDTISFDVNVTTFVSTQDWQFHSAQLRDHSFSVLSNTLVQPPTAGTYLTFVSSANANGHITGSVRLAPGFAARYPGSGTVHLEIFGYNVTNSTVSLGMSNPLNLTATTAELKAYNNIFNPARGQKATVKYATLEPGRITIKLFTVTGTYIATLLDADMPAGRGSLDWDGRNVSGSVVVSGIYLLRIDAPGIHKTQKIAIIK
;
A
#
# COMPACT_ATOMS: atom_id res chain seq x y z
N MET A 1 -7.20 -26.35 -15.97
CA MET A 1 -5.74 -26.10 -16.14
C MET A 1 -5.28 -26.76 -17.45
N ILE A 2 -5.03 -25.96 -18.48
CA ILE A 2 -4.42 -26.44 -19.72
C ILE A 2 -2.95 -26.02 -19.63
N GLY A 3 -2.05 -26.99 -19.49
CA GLY A 3 -0.62 -26.74 -19.31
C GLY A 3 0.04 -26.15 -20.56
N ALA A 4 1.07 -25.33 -20.35
CA ALA A 4 1.72 -24.43 -21.30
C ALA A 4 2.45 -25.06 -22.52
N ASN A 5 1.93 -26.13 -23.13
CA ASN A 5 2.39 -26.69 -24.41
C ASN A 5 1.31 -27.57 -25.09
N SER A 6 0.05 -27.13 -25.11
CA SER A 6 -1.00 -27.79 -25.90
C SER A 6 -1.27 -27.01 -27.18
N THR A 7 -0.89 -27.56 -28.33
CA THR A 7 -1.28 -27.05 -29.66
C THR A 7 -2.70 -27.53 -29.98
N TYR A 8 -3.57 -26.63 -30.44
CA TYR A 8 -4.90 -26.98 -30.94
C TYR A 8 -4.77 -27.52 -32.36
N GLU A 9 -5.17 -28.78 -32.57
CA GLU A 9 -5.06 -29.50 -33.85
C GLU A 9 -6.46 -29.98 -34.31
N PRO A 10 -7.24 -29.13 -35.01
CA PRO A 10 -8.64 -29.41 -35.35
C PRO A 10 -8.81 -30.56 -36.35
N ASP A 11 -7.78 -30.89 -37.13
CA ASP A 11 -7.83 -31.91 -38.18
C ASP A 11 -7.31 -33.29 -37.75
N LEU A 12 -7.15 -33.53 -36.45
CA LEU A 12 -6.63 -34.80 -35.94
C LEU A 12 -7.66 -35.93 -36.10
N ASN A 13 -7.52 -36.73 -37.15
CA ASN A 13 -8.36 -37.90 -37.42
C ASN A 13 -7.97 -39.11 -36.52
N LEU A 14 -8.28 -39.01 -35.22
CA LEU A 14 -7.98 -40.02 -34.21
C LEU A 14 -9.20 -40.19 -33.28
N SER A 15 -9.73 -41.41 -33.14
CA SER A 15 -10.87 -41.61 -32.23
C SER A 15 -10.41 -41.57 -30.77
N LEU A 16 -11.15 -40.81 -29.96
CA LEU A 16 -10.85 -40.46 -28.56
C LEU A 16 -11.45 -41.44 -27.53
N SER A 17 -12.08 -42.51 -28.00
CA SER A 17 -12.66 -43.54 -27.13
C SER A 17 -11.60 -44.62 -26.83
N PRO A 18 -11.15 -44.78 -25.58
CA PRO A 18 -10.20 -45.82 -25.23
C PRO A 18 -10.87 -47.21 -25.26
N SER A 19 -10.15 -48.22 -25.75
CA SER A 19 -10.55 -49.64 -25.68
C SER A 19 -9.92 -50.38 -24.49
N VAL A 20 -8.86 -49.81 -23.92
CA VAL A 20 -8.20 -50.28 -22.69
C VAL A 20 -8.61 -49.39 -21.53
N SER A 21 -8.98 -49.98 -20.40
CA SER A 21 -9.37 -49.20 -19.22
C SER A 21 -8.16 -48.53 -18.56
N ALA A 22 -8.40 -47.44 -17.82
CA ALA A 22 -7.36 -46.80 -17.01
C ALA A 22 -6.69 -47.79 -16.04
N ALA A 23 -7.46 -48.72 -15.47
CA ALA A 23 -6.96 -49.74 -14.55
C ALA A 23 -6.05 -50.78 -15.26
N ASP A 24 -6.37 -51.16 -16.49
CA ASP A 24 -5.52 -52.05 -17.29
C ASP A 24 -4.19 -51.39 -17.69
N ALA A 25 -4.24 -50.11 -18.04
CA ALA A 25 -3.04 -49.33 -18.32
C ALA A 25 -2.14 -49.18 -17.08
N VAL A 26 -2.74 -48.97 -15.90
CA VAL A 26 -2.03 -48.97 -14.62
C VAL A 26 -1.36 -50.32 -14.37
N ARG A 27 -2.10 -51.43 -14.48
CA ARG A 27 -1.54 -52.79 -14.31
C ARG A 27 -0.37 -53.06 -15.25
N THR A 28 -0.49 -52.62 -16.51
CA THR A 28 0.58 -52.76 -17.51
C THR A 28 1.84 -52.02 -17.05
N ALA A 29 1.70 -50.79 -16.57
CA ALA A 29 2.82 -49.98 -16.10
C ALA A 29 3.44 -50.50 -14.79
N GLU A 30 2.63 -50.99 -13.84
CA GLU A 30 3.11 -51.60 -12.59
C GLU A 30 3.87 -52.90 -12.84
N THR A 31 3.35 -53.75 -13.74
CA THR A 31 3.99 -55.03 -14.10
C THR A 31 5.38 -54.81 -14.72
N ASP A 32 5.49 -53.83 -15.61
CA ASP A 32 6.73 -53.54 -16.34
C ASP A 32 7.78 -52.78 -15.50
N SER A 33 7.36 -52.01 -14.50
CA SER A 33 8.25 -51.23 -13.63
C SER A 33 8.62 -51.91 -12.31
N HIS A 34 7.87 -52.96 -11.92
CA HIS A 34 7.88 -53.53 -10.56
C HIS A 34 7.62 -52.49 -9.46
N GLY A 35 6.89 -51.42 -9.79
CA GLY A 35 6.50 -50.35 -8.87
C GLY A 35 4.98 -50.25 -8.68
N THR A 36 4.54 -49.27 -7.89
CA THR A 36 3.13 -49.01 -7.62
C THR A 36 2.69 -47.67 -8.23
N ALA A 37 1.46 -47.60 -8.73
CA ALA A 37 0.92 -46.37 -9.27
C ALA A 37 0.90 -45.21 -8.26
N ASP A 38 1.29 -44.02 -8.72
CA ASP A 38 1.29 -42.77 -7.96
C ASP A 38 0.21 -41.83 -8.51
N GLY A 39 -1.04 -42.11 -8.13
CA GLY A 39 -2.24 -41.40 -8.57
C GLY A 39 -2.92 -42.00 -9.81
N PRO A 40 -4.02 -41.37 -10.29
CA PRO A 40 -4.83 -41.90 -11.37
C PRO A 40 -4.17 -41.75 -12.75
N ALA A 41 -4.48 -42.66 -13.68
CA ALA A 41 -4.09 -42.53 -15.08
C ALA A 41 -4.91 -41.44 -15.79
N SER A 42 -4.28 -40.67 -16.68
CA SER A 42 -4.94 -39.60 -17.45
C SER A 42 -4.86 -39.88 -18.95
N LEU A 43 -5.94 -39.66 -19.69
CA LEU A 43 -5.96 -39.83 -21.13
C LEU A 43 -5.27 -38.65 -21.82
N VAL A 44 -4.39 -38.93 -22.79
CA VAL A 44 -3.64 -37.93 -23.55
C VAL A 44 -3.53 -38.35 -25.01
N ILE A 45 -3.32 -37.37 -25.90
CA ILE A 45 -2.86 -37.62 -27.27
C ILE A 45 -1.34 -37.51 -27.25
N LEU A 46 -0.64 -38.60 -27.58
CA LEU A 46 0.82 -38.66 -27.62
C LEU A 46 1.30 -38.72 -29.09
N PRO A 47 1.99 -37.70 -29.60
CA PRO A 47 2.68 -37.78 -30.88
C PRO A 47 3.93 -38.65 -30.73
N VAL A 48 3.97 -39.81 -31.40
CA VAL A 48 5.11 -40.72 -31.37
C VAL A 48 5.99 -40.44 -32.59
N GLN A 49 7.10 -39.73 -32.39
CA GLN A 49 7.97 -39.26 -33.48
C GLN A 49 8.55 -40.39 -34.34
N SER A 50 8.82 -41.56 -33.75
CA SER A 50 9.37 -42.71 -34.48
C SER A 50 8.39 -43.33 -35.49
N THR A 51 7.09 -43.16 -35.30
CA THR A 51 6.05 -43.66 -36.20
C THR A 51 5.39 -42.55 -37.02
N GLY A 52 5.65 -41.28 -36.68
CA GLY A 52 5.01 -40.11 -37.29
C GLY A 52 3.50 -40.05 -37.05
N ARG A 53 2.97 -40.80 -36.08
CA ARG A 53 1.54 -40.91 -35.79
C ARG A 53 1.22 -40.52 -34.35
N SER A 54 0.07 -39.89 -34.16
CA SER A 54 -0.47 -39.59 -32.83
C SER A 54 -1.30 -40.77 -32.32
N HIS A 55 -1.07 -41.13 -31.07
CA HIS A 55 -1.79 -42.21 -30.39
C HIS A 55 -2.64 -41.64 -29.25
N LEU A 56 -3.80 -42.24 -29.02
CA LEU A 56 -4.52 -42.04 -27.77
C LEU A 56 -3.84 -42.91 -26.71
N ALA A 57 -3.40 -42.34 -25.61
CA ALA A 57 -2.61 -43.03 -24.60
C ALA A 57 -3.05 -42.69 -23.17
N TRP A 58 -2.89 -43.65 -22.26
CA TRP A 58 -2.96 -43.45 -20.83
C TRP A 58 -1.60 -43.03 -20.29
N LYS A 59 -1.53 -41.83 -19.72
CA LYS A 59 -0.40 -41.33 -18.96
C LYS A 59 -0.48 -41.85 -17.53
N VAL A 60 0.49 -42.67 -17.12
CA VAL A 60 0.54 -43.30 -15.80
C VAL A 60 1.83 -42.89 -15.08
N LYS A 61 1.74 -42.58 -13.79
CA LYS A 61 2.91 -42.36 -12.92
C LYS A 61 3.14 -43.62 -12.09
N ILE A 62 4.36 -44.14 -12.07
CA ILE A 62 4.73 -45.28 -11.22
C ILE A 62 5.89 -44.89 -10.30
N LYS A 63 5.74 -45.22 -9.02
CA LYS A 63 6.81 -45.12 -8.02
C LYS A 63 7.45 -46.49 -7.84
N ALA A 64 8.76 -46.57 -8.05
CA ALA A 64 9.57 -47.77 -7.85
C ALA A 64 10.81 -47.43 -7.00
N PRO A 65 11.50 -48.42 -6.39
CA PRO A 65 12.74 -48.16 -5.66
C PRO A 65 13.76 -47.44 -6.57
N GLN A 66 14.19 -46.24 -6.18
CA GLN A 66 15.12 -45.39 -6.93
C GLN A 66 14.67 -44.98 -8.36
N ALA A 67 13.37 -45.03 -8.66
CA ALA A 67 12.84 -44.54 -9.93
C ALA A 67 11.43 -43.94 -9.79
N ALA A 68 11.19 -42.86 -10.51
CA ALA A 68 9.87 -42.24 -10.62
C ALA A 68 9.47 -42.30 -12.09
N TRP A 69 8.82 -43.38 -12.52
CA TRP A 69 8.53 -43.58 -13.93
C TRP A 69 7.30 -42.80 -14.40
N ARG A 70 7.37 -42.33 -15.64
CA ARG A 70 6.21 -41.86 -16.38
C ARG A 70 6.01 -42.74 -17.61
N TYR A 71 4.85 -43.35 -17.68
CA TYR A 71 4.43 -44.27 -18.72
C TYR A 71 3.37 -43.64 -19.61
N TYR A 72 3.40 -44.01 -20.88
CA TYR A 72 2.35 -43.76 -21.86
C TYR A 72 1.97 -45.10 -22.47
N VAL A 73 0.81 -45.61 -22.08
CA VAL A 73 0.28 -46.89 -22.54
C VAL A 73 -0.79 -46.63 -23.60
N ASP A 74 -0.69 -47.24 -24.77
CA ASP A 74 -1.66 -47.10 -25.84
C ASP A 74 -3.07 -47.43 -25.34
N ALA A 75 -3.99 -46.48 -25.47
CA ALA A 75 -5.34 -46.60 -24.93
C ALA A 75 -6.24 -47.53 -25.76
N ARG A 76 -5.76 -48.07 -26.88
CA ARG A 76 -6.45 -49.07 -27.71
C ARG A 76 -5.84 -50.46 -27.57
N THR A 77 -4.51 -50.56 -27.55
CA THR A 77 -3.80 -51.85 -27.59
C THR A 77 -3.22 -52.27 -26.25
N GLY A 78 -3.06 -51.35 -25.31
CA GLY A 78 -2.42 -51.62 -24.01
C GLY A 78 -0.90 -51.71 -24.09
N GLN A 79 -0.30 -51.45 -25.25
CA GLN A 79 1.15 -51.48 -25.42
C GLN A 79 1.80 -50.24 -24.80
N ILE A 80 2.96 -50.41 -24.18
CA ILE A 80 3.75 -49.27 -23.70
C ILE A 80 4.36 -48.56 -24.92
N LEU A 81 3.86 -47.37 -25.22
CA LEU A 81 4.35 -46.54 -26.33
C LEU A 81 5.66 -45.84 -25.97
N PHE A 82 5.73 -45.35 -24.73
CA PHE A 82 6.87 -44.62 -24.23
C PHE A 82 6.91 -44.70 -22.70
N ARG A 83 8.10 -44.85 -22.14
CA ARG A 83 8.34 -44.70 -20.70
C ARG A 83 9.66 -43.96 -20.49
N PHE A 84 9.71 -43.14 -19.44
CA PHE A 84 10.96 -42.53 -19.01
C PHE A 84 11.03 -42.42 -17.50
N ASN A 85 12.24 -42.52 -16.96
CA ASN A 85 12.48 -42.27 -15.55
C ASN A 85 12.48 -40.75 -15.35
N ASN A 86 11.52 -40.26 -14.57
CA ASN A 86 11.34 -38.87 -14.21
C ASN A 86 12.11 -38.50 -12.93
N LEU A 87 12.95 -39.40 -12.42
CA LEU A 87 13.90 -39.12 -11.33
C LEU A 87 15.07 -38.30 -11.87
N ARG A 88 15.28 -37.11 -11.30
CA ARG A 88 16.41 -36.23 -11.63
C ARG A 88 17.37 -36.23 -10.46
N PHE A 89 18.65 -36.49 -10.70
CA PHE A 89 19.70 -36.37 -9.69
C PHE A 89 20.17 -34.92 -9.65
N GLN A 90 20.04 -34.28 -8.50
CA GLN A 90 20.63 -32.97 -8.25
C GLN A 90 22.11 -33.18 -7.93
N VAL A 91 23.00 -32.85 -8.86
CA VAL A 91 24.45 -32.91 -8.64
C VAL A 91 24.88 -31.60 -7.97
N CYS A 92 25.21 -31.67 -6.69
CA CYS A 92 25.75 -30.54 -5.93
C CYS A 92 27.26 -30.67 -5.84
N LEU A 93 28.00 -29.61 -6.21
CA LEU A 93 29.44 -29.54 -6.02
C LEU A 93 29.80 -29.08 -4.60
N THR A 94 28.96 -28.24 -4.01
CA THR A 94 29.00 -27.86 -2.59
C THR A 94 27.57 -27.90 -2.06
N SER A 95 27.31 -28.55 -0.94
CA SER A 95 25.97 -28.58 -0.33
C SER A 95 26.04 -28.64 1.18
N GLY A 96 24.90 -28.51 1.84
CA GLY A 96 24.81 -28.60 3.28
C GLY A 96 23.40 -28.29 3.75
N VAL A 97 23.19 -28.43 5.05
CA VAL A 97 21.94 -28.00 5.68
C VAL A 97 22.26 -26.95 6.74
N ILE A 98 21.53 -25.84 6.68
CA ILE A 98 21.67 -24.74 7.62
C ILE A 98 20.54 -24.81 8.66
N GLN A 99 20.93 -24.64 9.90
CA GLN A 99 20.04 -24.61 11.06
C GLN A 99 20.32 -23.40 11.93
N GLY A 100 19.41 -23.08 12.84
CA GLY A 100 19.59 -22.08 13.89
C GLY A 100 19.01 -22.56 15.20
N SER A 101 19.71 -22.26 16.31
CA SER A 101 19.21 -22.45 17.67
C SER A 101 18.30 -21.27 18.05
N VAL A 102 17.00 -21.41 17.77
CA VAL A 102 15.98 -20.36 17.87
C VAL A 102 14.90 -20.75 18.88
N PHE A 103 14.16 -19.77 19.39
CA PHE A 103 12.92 -20.03 20.13
C PHE A 103 11.78 -20.25 19.13
N ASP A 104 10.92 -21.24 19.38
CA ASP A 104 9.78 -21.49 18.47
C ASP A 104 8.72 -20.39 18.58
N ILE A 105 8.51 -19.88 19.79
CA ILE A 105 7.66 -18.73 20.09
C ILE A 105 8.47 -17.76 20.94
N ASP A 106 8.89 -18.18 22.13
CA ASP A 106 9.64 -17.32 23.05
C ASP A 106 10.39 -18.14 24.13
N PRO A 107 11.28 -17.53 24.93
CA PRO A 107 12.06 -18.22 25.95
C PRO A 107 11.26 -18.79 27.14
N SER A 108 10.07 -18.24 27.42
CA SER A 108 9.20 -18.66 28.51
C SER A 108 8.34 -19.87 28.14
N SER A 109 8.02 -20.05 26.86
CA SER A 109 7.26 -21.19 26.35
C SER A 109 8.16 -22.43 26.13
N THR A 110 9.30 -22.28 25.44
CA THR A 110 10.18 -23.41 25.11
C THR A 110 11.67 -23.05 25.13
N PRO A 111 12.57 -23.98 25.53
CA PRO A 111 14.00 -23.81 25.31
C PRO A 111 14.33 -23.81 23.81
N ALA A 112 15.36 -23.06 23.42
CA ALA A 112 15.76 -22.95 22.03
C ALA A 112 16.03 -24.31 21.35
N GLN A 113 15.52 -24.45 20.13
CA GLN A 113 15.58 -25.65 19.30
C GLN A 113 16.37 -25.41 18.03
N ASN A 114 17.01 -26.45 17.50
CA ASN A 114 17.71 -26.36 16.22
C ASN A 114 16.74 -26.51 15.05
N ARG A 115 16.24 -25.39 14.54
CA ARG A 115 15.32 -25.32 13.40
C ARG A 115 16.06 -25.15 12.07
N ARG A 116 15.46 -25.60 10.97
CA ARG A 116 16.02 -25.42 9.62
C ARG A 116 15.82 -23.97 9.18
N ILE A 117 16.85 -23.36 8.57
CA ILE A 117 16.77 -21.98 8.09
C ILE A 117 16.59 -21.96 6.57
N ASN A 118 15.42 -21.54 6.11
CA ASN A 118 15.15 -21.28 4.69
C ASN A 118 15.54 -19.85 4.30
N ASN A 119 15.59 -19.59 3.00
CA ASN A 119 15.75 -18.26 2.42
C ASN A 119 17.08 -17.56 2.79
N GLN A 120 18.12 -18.32 3.13
CA GLN A 120 19.45 -17.77 3.41
C GLN A 120 20.38 -17.88 2.20
N TRP A 121 21.13 -16.81 1.92
CA TRP A 121 22.22 -16.85 0.96
C TRP A 121 23.46 -17.54 1.54
N VAL A 122 23.93 -18.57 0.82
CA VAL A 122 25.20 -19.26 1.08
C VAL A 122 26.15 -18.93 -0.07
N TYR A 123 27.12 -18.06 0.18
CA TYR A 123 28.11 -17.66 -0.82
C TYR A 123 29.22 -18.69 -0.94
N LEU A 124 29.65 -18.98 -2.17
CA LEU A 124 30.59 -20.03 -2.50
C LEU A 124 31.88 -19.45 -3.09
N GLY A 125 33.02 -19.96 -2.65
CA GLY A 125 34.33 -19.58 -3.18
C GLY A 125 34.68 -18.12 -2.89
N ASP A 126 34.81 -17.31 -3.94
CA ASP A 126 35.12 -15.88 -3.88
C ASP A 126 33.88 -14.98 -3.74
N SER A 127 32.74 -15.57 -3.38
CA SER A 127 31.41 -14.93 -3.30
C SER A 127 30.83 -14.46 -4.64
N SER A 128 31.42 -14.81 -5.78
CA SER A 128 30.82 -14.56 -7.11
C SER A 128 29.59 -15.43 -7.39
N THR A 129 29.43 -16.53 -6.65
CA THR A 129 28.30 -17.45 -6.75
C THR A 129 27.67 -17.68 -5.38
N ARG A 130 26.36 -17.89 -5.35
CA ARG A 130 25.61 -18.20 -4.12
C ARG A 130 24.52 -19.23 -4.37
N ALA A 131 24.16 -19.97 -3.32
CA ALA A 131 23.00 -20.85 -3.28
C ALA A 131 21.99 -20.33 -2.24
N LEU A 132 20.70 -20.61 -2.44
CA LEU A 132 19.64 -20.31 -1.47
C LEU A 132 19.33 -21.57 -0.65
N THR A 133 19.15 -21.43 0.65
CA THR A 133 18.60 -22.51 1.48
C THR A 133 17.09 -22.65 1.26
N GLY A 134 16.58 -23.88 1.22
CA GLY A 134 15.15 -24.12 1.05
C GLY A 134 14.78 -25.60 1.14
N GLY A 135 13.52 -25.89 0.80
CA GLY A 135 12.97 -27.24 0.81
C GLY A 135 13.59 -28.17 -0.23
N ASN A 136 14.01 -29.35 0.21
CA ASN A 136 14.52 -30.41 -0.65
C ASN A 136 13.81 -31.75 -0.38
N ALA A 137 13.43 -32.47 -1.45
CA ALA A 137 12.70 -33.73 -1.35
C ALA A 137 13.47 -34.86 -0.62
N THR A 138 14.80 -34.79 -0.55
CA THR A 138 15.66 -35.78 0.13
C THR A 138 16.16 -35.27 1.49
N TYR A 139 16.52 -33.99 1.58
CA TYR A 139 17.22 -33.43 2.74
C TYR A 139 16.34 -32.55 3.65
N GLY A 140 15.10 -32.27 3.25
CA GLY A 140 14.19 -31.37 3.96
C GLY A 140 14.54 -29.89 3.77
N ASP A 141 13.96 -29.04 4.61
CA ASP A 141 14.20 -27.59 4.64
C ASP A 141 15.62 -27.23 5.10
N GLY A 142 16.02 -26.00 4.80
CA GLY A 142 17.34 -25.46 5.10
C GLY A 142 18.49 -26.06 4.27
N PHE A 143 18.18 -26.90 3.28
CA PHE A 143 19.19 -27.48 2.40
C PHE A 143 19.58 -26.48 1.31
N PHE A 144 20.88 -26.38 1.02
CA PHE A 144 21.37 -25.65 -0.15
C PHE A 144 22.22 -26.57 -1.04
N CYS A 145 22.21 -26.26 -2.34
CA CYS A 145 22.98 -26.97 -3.35
C CYS A 145 23.61 -25.99 -4.33
N GLY A 146 24.94 -25.92 -4.30
CA GLY A 146 25.77 -25.08 -5.15
C GLY A 146 26.35 -25.84 -6.33
N GLY A 147 26.34 -25.19 -7.50
CA GLY A 147 26.98 -25.67 -8.73
C GLY A 147 28.49 -25.35 -8.83
N ALA A 148 29.07 -24.72 -7.80
CA ALA A 148 30.50 -24.40 -7.73
C ALA A 148 31.17 -25.20 -6.61
N ILE A 149 32.41 -25.63 -6.83
CA ILE A 149 33.27 -26.18 -5.78
C ILE A 149 33.85 -24.98 -5.03
N GLY A 150 33.65 -24.92 -3.71
CA GLY A 150 34.23 -23.86 -2.92
C GLY A 150 33.88 -23.94 -1.45
N ARG A 151 34.64 -23.19 -0.65
CA ARG A 151 34.30 -22.93 0.74
C ARG A 151 33.09 -22.01 0.82
N VAL A 152 32.37 -22.05 1.94
CA VAL A 152 31.18 -21.23 2.14
C VAL A 152 31.47 -20.08 3.07
N ASN A 153 30.85 -18.94 2.79
CA ASN A 153 30.70 -17.86 3.74
C ASN A 153 29.26 -17.36 3.72
N MET A 154 28.78 -16.95 4.89
CA MET A 154 27.40 -16.52 5.05
C MET A 154 27.26 -15.48 6.16
N ALA A 155 26.14 -14.78 6.08
CA ALA A 155 25.57 -13.89 7.07
C ALA A 155 24.05 -14.18 7.13
N LEU A 156 23.35 -13.62 8.10
CA LEU A 156 21.90 -13.73 8.22
C LEU A 156 21.20 -12.80 7.21
N GLN A 157 21.38 -13.14 5.93
CA GLN A 157 20.95 -12.35 4.77
C GLN A 157 20.33 -13.26 3.70
N GLY A 158 19.32 -12.74 3.01
CA GLY A 158 18.46 -13.49 2.10
C GLY A 158 17.86 -12.65 0.98
N PRO A 159 16.98 -13.22 0.15
CA PRO A 159 16.23 -12.47 -0.86
C PRO A 159 15.12 -11.61 -0.24
N TYR A 160 14.63 -11.97 0.94
CA TYR A 160 13.44 -11.36 1.56
C TYR A 160 13.72 -10.63 2.87
N VAL A 161 14.73 -11.05 3.62
CA VAL A 161 15.09 -10.47 4.92
C VAL A 161 16.59 -10.35 5.01
N ASN A 162 17.07 -9.23 5.54
CA ASN A 162 18.44 -9.05 6.00
C ASN A 162 18.41 -8.63 7.47
N ALA A 163 18.98 -9.46 8.34
CA ALA A 163 19.10 -9.14 9.76
C ALA A 163 20.49 -8.57 10.04
N ALA A 164 20.51 -7.47 10.78
CA ALA A 164 21.72 -6.82 11.27
C ALA A 164 21.50 -6.36 12.71
N ASN A 165 22.57 -5.92 13.36
CA ASN A 165 22.49 -5.39 14.70
C ASN A 165 23.21 -4.04 14.81
N PHE A 166 22.84 -3.26 15.83
CA PHE A 166 23.50 -1.99 16.14
C PHE A 166 24.57 -2.12 17.24
N ARG A 167 24.96 -3.34 17.64
CA ARG A 167 25.95 -3.64 18.68
C ARG A 167 27.06 -4.56 18.19
N GLY A 168 28.24 -3.98 17.94
CA GLY A 168 29.39 -4.78 17.54
C GLY A 168 29.20 -5.46 16.18
N PRO A 169 30.06 -6.42 15.79
CA PRO A 169 29.98 -7.01 14.45
C PRO A 169 28.77 -7.94 14.29
N SER A 170 28.12 -7.89 13.12
CA SER A 170 27.03 -8.80 12.76
C SER A 170 27.43 -10.28 12.75
N ALA A 171 26.45 -11.14 13.02
CA ALA A 171 26.57 -12.59 12.95
C ALA A 171 27.14 -13.05 11.59
N HIS A 172 28.16 -13.88 11.64
CA HIS A 172 28.83 -14.37 10.44
C HIS A 172 29.39 -15.76 10.61
N TYR A 173 29.53 -16.47 9.49
CA TYR A 173 30.18 -17.78 9.45
C TYR A 173 30.99 -17.95 8.17
N ASP A 174 32.09 -18.69 8.29
CA ASP A 174 32.81 -19.31 7.17
C ASP A 174 33.43 -20.64 7.61
N ASN A 175 33.50 -21.61 6.69
CA ASN A 175 34.14 -22.89 6.95
C ASN A 175 35.62 -22.91 6.50
N ALA A 176 36.23 -21.73 6.47
CA ALA A 176 37.43 -21.47 5.70
C ALA A 176 38.62 -20.98 6.51
N GLU A 177 38.54 -20.99 7.83
CA GLU A 177 39.54 -20.32 8.69
C GLU A 177 39.82 -18.89 8.18
N GLY A 178 38.76 -18.22 7.70
CA GLY A 178 38.86 -16.92 7.06
C GLY A 178 39.56 -15.92 7.98
N ILE A 179 40.47 -15.14 7.42
CA ILE A 179 41.22 -14.14 8.19
C ILE A 179 40.56 -12.79 7.98
N TRP A 180 40.05 -12.22 9.06
CA TRP A 180 39.62 -10.83 9.10
C TRP A 180 40.86 -9.93 9.10
N LYS A 181 40.92 -9.03 8.13
CA LYS A 181 41.95 -8.00 7.99
C LYS A 181 41.30 -6.63 7.98
N THR A 182 42.08 -5.59 8.22
CA THR A 182 41.63 -4.20 8.14
C THR A 182 42.30 -3.47 6.98
N VAL A 183 41.59 -2.47 6.44
CA VAL A 183 42.06 -1.59 5.38
C VAL A 183 41.58 -0.17 5.67
N ALA A 184 42.40 0.84 5.39
CA ALA A 184 42.02 2.24 5.59
C ALA A 184 40.95 2.64 4.56
N THR A 185 39.83 3.16 5.05
CA THR A 185 38.66 3.57 4.26
C THR A 185 38.07 4.86 4.84
N PRO A 186 38.88 5.93 4.97
CA PRO A 186 38.46 7.17 5.63
C PRO A 186 37.29 7.83 4.90
N ILE A 187 36.10 7.78 5.50
CA ILE A 187 34.87 8.44 5.06
C ILE A 187 34.18 9.02 6.29
N SER A 188 33.69 10.26 6.18
CA SER A 188 32.88 10.90 7.20
C SER A 188 31.72 11.64 6.55
N SER A 189 30.59 11.77 7.25
CA SER A 189 29.57 12.73 6.86
C SER A 189 29.96 14.15 7.31
N PRO A 190 29.26 15.21 6.86
CA PRO A 190 29.39 16.53 7.45
C PRO A 190 28.96 16.52 8.92
N HIS A 191 29.65 17.28 9.77
CA HIS A 191 29.40 17.34 11.21
C HIS A 191 29.25 18.81 11.64
N PRO A 192 28.03 19.29 11.95
CA PRO A 192 26.75 18.61 11.75
C PRO A 192 26.38 18.48 10.26
N TYR A 193 25.49 17.54 9.92
CA TYR A 193 24.91 17.44 8.59
C TYR A 193 23.65 18.32 8.45
N ALA A 194 23.28 18.66 7.23
CA ALA A 194 22.16 19.57 6.94
C ALA A 194 20.82 18.83 6.85
N ASN A 195 19.75 19.46 7.34
CA ASN A 195 18.37 18.96 7.29
C ASN A 195 17.87 18.83 5.86
N SER A 196 16.92 17.91 5.64
CA SER A 196 16.25 17.69 4.36
C SER A 196 17.23 17.39 3.22
N THR A 197 18.32 16.69 3.56
CA THR A 197 19.33 16.24 2.59
C THR A 197 19.44 14.73 2.53
N VAL A 198 19.82 14.22 1.36
CA VAL A 198 20.22 12.83 1.14
C VAL A 198 21.67 12.85 0.67
N GLN A 199 22.55 12.14 1.38
CA GLN A 199 23.99 12.11 1.12
C GLN A 199 24.46 10.66 0.99
N THR A 200 25.18 10.35 -0.09
CA THR A 200 25.68 9.00 -0.35
C THR A 200 27.20 8.95 -0.45
N SER A 201 27.82 8.08 0.34
CA SER A 201 29.25 7.75 0.30
C SER A 201 29.44 6.32 -0.20
N THR A 202 30.58 6.02 -0.84
CA THR A 202 30.89 4.68 -1.38
C THR A 202 32.23 4.18 -0.86
N ILE A 203 32.25 2.97 -0.28
CA ILE A 203 33.49 2.24 0.01
C ILE A 203 33.67 1.18 -1.08
N ASP A 204 34.83 1.22 -1.77
CA ASP A 204 35.21 0.23 -2.78
C ASP A 204 36.58 -0.38 -2.45
N LEU A 205 36.56 -1.67 -2.11
CA LEU A 205 37.73 -2.47 -1.76
C LEU A 205 38.36 -3.18 -2.96
N SER A 206 37.85 -2.98 -4.18
CA SER A 206 38.28 -3.73 -5.37
C SER A 206 39.79 -3.64 -5.64
N LEU A 207 40.39 -2.48 -5.35
CA LEU A 207 41.84 -2.26 -5.47
C LEU A 207 42.59 -2.53 -4.16
N ALA A 208 42.04 -2.09 -3.02
CA ALA A 208 42.75 -2.10 -1.74
C ALA A 208 42.73 -3.48 -1.05
N ALA A 209 41.70 -4.30 -1.29
CA ALA A 209 41.57 -5.66 -0.81
C ALA A 209 40.95 -6.56 -1.90
N PRO A 210 41.70 -6.88 -2.98
CA PRO A 210 41.18 -7.59 -4.15
C PRO A 210 40.72 -9.02 -3.85
N LEU A 211 41.10 -9.58 -2.70
CA LEU A 211 40.72 -10.92 -2.24
C LEU A 211 39.62 -10.90 -1.15
N ALA A 212 39.04 -9.73 -0.87
CA ALA A 212 37.90 -9.63 0.03
C ALA A 212 36.67 -10.33 -0.57
N VAL A 213 36.00 -11.14 0.24
CA VAL A 213 34.75 -11.83 -0.14
C VAL A 213 33.52 -11.22 0.53
N LYS A 214 33.73 -10.55 1.67
CA LYS A 214 32.76 -9.70 2.37
C LYS A 214 33.52 -8.69 3.23
N PHE A 215 32.91 -7.57 3.56
CA PHE A 215 33.52 -6.53 4.39
C PHE A 215 32.48 -5.72 5.15
N LEU A 216 32.90 -5.03 6.19
CA LEU A 216 32.05 -4.17 7.01
C LEU A 216 32.79 -2.88 7.41
N PRO A 217 32.08 -1.75 7.54
CA PRO A 217 32.66 -0.50 7.99
C PRO A 217 32.89 -0.55 9.50
N VAL A 218 33.99 0.05 9.97
CA VAL A 218 34.22 0.27 11.40
C VAL A 218 33.97 1.74 11.69
N PHE A 219 32.83 2.01 12.32
CA PHE A 219 32.47 3.36 12.74
C PHE A 219 33.31 3.74 13.97
N ASN A 220 33.99 4.87 13.88
CA ASN A 220 34.74 5.47 14.98
C ASN A 220 33.82 6.32 15.87
N SER A 221 32.84 6.97 15.25
CA SER A 221 31.80 7.78 15.87
C SER A 221 30.49 7.59 15.09
N PHE A 222 29.35 7.66 15.79
CA PHE A 222 28.04 7.59 15.15
C PHE A 222 26.98 8.34 15.96
N ASN A 223 26.39 9.36 15.36
CA ASN A 223 25.28 10.12 15.91
C ASN A 223 24.40 10.60 14.74
N VAL A 224 23.38 9.82 14.41
CA VAL A 224 22.46 10.06 13.29
C VAL A 224 21.04 9.79 13.80
N GLY A 225 20.21 10.83 13.86
CA GLY A 225 18.88 10.74 14.45
C GLY A 225 18.88 10.54 15.97
N GLU A 226 17.70 10.47 16.56
CA GLU A 226 17.51 10.43 18.01
C GLU A 226 16.18 9.77 18.39
N PHE A 227 16.17 9.03 19.50
CA PHE A 227 14.95 8.53 20.14
C PHE A 227 14.62 9.37 21.38
N SER A 228 13.34 9.68 21.59
CA SER A 228 12.84 10.24 22.86
C SER A 228 12.87 9.16 23.96
N GLY A 229 13.06 9.56 25.21
CA GLY A 229 12.99 8.62 26.35
C GLY A 229 14.27 7.86 26.69
N ALA A 230 15.45 8.31 26.24
CA ALA A 230 16.74 7.70 26.61
C ALA A 230 17.08 7.76 28.13
N ASP A 231 16.25 8.44 28.94
CA ASP A 231 16.32 8.40 30.41
C ASP A 231 15.64 7.14 30.95
N THR A 232 16.35 6.43 31.83
CA THR A 232 15.96 5.22 32.54
C THR A 232 14.63 5.27 33.30
N SER A 233 14.01 6.45 33.42
CA SER A 233 12.71 6.67 34.08
C SER A 233 11.50 6.66 33.15
N ASP A 234 11.70 6.65 31.83
CA ASP A 234 10.57 6.66 30.88
C ASP A 234 10.02 5.25 30.67
N SER A 235 8.94 4.94 31.38
CA SER A 235 8.19 3.68 31.24
C SER A 235 7.29 3.64 30.00
N ALA A 236 7.24 4.71 29.19
CA ALA A 236 6.36 4.82 28.03
C ALA A 236 6.97 4.35 26.69
N GLY A 237 8.14 3.70 26.71
CA GLY A 237 8.67 2.99 25.53
C GLY A 237 9.61 3.79 24.63
N GLY A 238 9.63 5.13 24.72
CA GLY A 238 10.44 6.00 23.87
C GLY A 238 10.03 5.99 22.38
N GLY A 239 9.96 7.16 21.74
CA GLY A 239 9.61 7.31 20.32
C GLY A 239 10.79 7.80 19.48
N ILE A 240 10.60 8.02 18.18
CA ILE A 240 11.62 8.68 17.35
C ILE A 240 11.49 10.19 17.53
N ALA A 241 12.51 10.83 18.12
CA ALA A 241 12.56 12.28 18.27
C ALA A 241 13.12 12.98 17.02
N ASP A 242 14.01 12.27 16.31
CA ASP A 242 14.62 12.70 15.06
C ASP A 242 14.86 11.47 14.16
N ASP A 243 14.04 11.31 13.12
CA ASP A 243 14.06 10.14 12.22
C ASP A 243 15.09 10.27 11.09
N ASP A 244 16.27 10.79 11.40
CA ASP A 244 17.41 10.74 10.49
C ASP A 244 18.03 9.34 10.54
N GLN A 245 18.32 8.73 9.39
CA GLN A 245 18.90 7.38 9.35
C GLN A 245 20.06 7.25 8.35
N LEU A 246 21.02 6.39 8.70
CA LEU A 246 22.08 5.92 7.80
C LEU A 246 21.77 4.51 7.30
N SER A 247 21.47 4.37 6.01
CA SER A 247 21.27 3.08 5.36
C SER A 247 22.55 2.57 4.68
N ILE A 248 22.78 1.25 4.76
CA ILE A 248 23.82 0.54 4.03
C ILE A 248 23.18 -0.28 2.92
N THR A 249 23.71 -0.15 1.69
CA THR A 249 23.38 -1.02 0.57
C THR A 249 24.62 -1.69 -0.02
N ASP A 250 24.45 -2.84 -0.66
CA ASP A 250 25.53 -3.50 -1.41
C ASP A 250 25.83 -2.78 -2.74
N GLY A 251 26.86 -3.22 -3.45
CA GLY A 251 27.24 -2.63 -4.75
C GLY A 251 26.22 -2.78 -5.88
N THR A 252 25.13 -3.54 -5.66
CA THR A 252 23.97 -3.62 -6.58
C THR A 252 22.80 -2.73 -6.13
N GLY A 253 22.95 -2.08 -4.98
CA GLY A 253 21.96 -1.23 -4.34
C GLY A 253 21.01 -1.97 -3.40
N MET A 254 21.16 -3.28 -3.15
CA MET A 254 20.26 -4.03 -2.26
C MET A 254 20.48 -3.62 -0.79
N PRO A 255 19.40 -3.42 -0.01
CA PRO A 255 19.51 -2.92 1.35
C PRO A 255 20.10 -3.98 2.29
N ILE A 256 20.97 -3.57 3.21
CA ILE A 256 21.71 -4.47 4.11
C ILE A 256 21.46 -4.14 5.58
N ALA A 257 21.50 -2.85 5.96
CA ALA A 257 21.28 -2.38 7.33
C ALA A 257 20.79 -0.92 7.33
N SER A 258 20.17 -0.49 8.44
CA SER A 258 19.79 0.91 8.68
C SER A 258 20.12 1.27 10.13
N TYR A 259 20.73 2.43 10.36
CA TYR A 259 21.19 2.84 11.68
C TYR A 259 20.60 4.20 12.05
N ILE A 260 20.09 4.29 13.27
CA ILE A 260 19.53 5.49 13.90
C ILE A 260 19.88 5.50 15.39
N GLY A 261 20.21 6.67 15.92
CA GLY A 261 20.58 6.91 17.30
C GLY A 261 22.04 7.34 17.47
N ASN A 262 22.47 7.36 18.73
CA ASN A 262 23.81 7.79 19.12
C ASN A 262 24.58 6.64 19.76
N ARG A 263 25.66 6.21 19.11
CA ARG A 263 26.53 5.14 19.60
C ARG A 263 28.00 5.47 19.39
N GLY A 264 28.84 5.00 20.30
CA GLY A 264 30.29 5.09 20.15
C GLY A 264 30.81 4.23 18.99
N ALA A 265 32.09 3.86 19.05
CA ALA A 265 32.67 3.02 17.99
C ALA A 265 32.01 1.64 17.91
N PHE A 266 31.61 1.22 16.71
CA PHE A 266 31.01 -0.10 16.44
C PHE A 266 31.34 -0.60 15.04
N ASN A 267 31.08 -1.88 14.80
CA ASN A 267 31.23 -2.51 13.50
C ASN A 267 29.87 -2.54 12.80
N GLY A 268 29.78 -1.99 11.60
CA GLY A 268 28.55 -2.07 10.81
C GLY A 268 28.28 -3.48 10.28
N ALA A 269 27.16 -3.61 9.57
CA ALA A 269 26.75 -4.86 8.94
C ALA A 269 27.72 -5.28 7.84
N ALA A 270 27.88 -6.59 7.69
CA ALA A 270 28.72 -7.17 6.65
C ALA A 270 28.02 -7.14 5.28
N VAL A 271 28.72 -6.63 4.28
CA VAL A 271 28.30 -6.62 2.88
C VAL A 271 29.11 -7.66 2.12
N ALA A 272 28.42 -8.60 1.46
CA ALA A 272 29.07 -9.54 0.55
C ALA A 272 29.63 -8.80 -0.68
N GLY A 273 30.83 -9.18 -1.12
CA GLY A 273 31.53 -8.50 -2.20
C GLY A 273 32.51 -7.44 -1.70
N LYS A 274 32.71 -6.37 -2.49
CA LYS A 274 33.78 -5.38 -2.31
C LYS A 274 33.32 -3.93 -2.37
N VAL A 275 32.05 -3.69 -2.68
CA VAL A 275 31.47 -2.35 -2.83
C VAL A 275 30.25 -2.22 -1.93
N MET A 276 30.13 -1.10 -1.24
CA MET A 276 28.95 -0.73 -0.46
C MET A 276 28.68 0.76 -0.56
N HIS A 277 27.41 1.14 -0.42
CA HIS A 277 26.99 2.52 -0.35
C HIS A 277 26.41 2.82 1.05
N LEU A 278 26.73 4.00 1.55
CA LEU A 278 26.28 4.55 2.83
C LEU A 278 25.42 5.77 2.51
N THR A 279 24.12 5.71 2.76
CA THR A 279 23.19 6.80 2.46
C THR A 279 22.60 7.37 3.73
N LEU A 280 22.97 8.60 4.07
CA LEU A 280 22.38 9.38 5.16
C LEU A 280 21.20 10.19 4.60
N LYS A 281 20.00 9.94 5.10
CA LYS A 281 18.79 10.71 4.79
C LYS A 281 18.37 11.46 6.04
N SER A 282 18.13 12.76 5.89
CA SER A 282 17.74 13.65 6.99
C SER A 282 16.39 14.31 6.74
N ASN A 283 15.62 14.52 7.80
CA ASN A 283 14.28 15.11 7.79
C ASN A 283 14.34 16.64 8.02
N GLY A 284 13.21 17.29 8.34
CA GLY A 284 13.13 18.75 8.56
C GLY A 284 13.57 19.24 9.94
N SER A 285 13.79 18.34 10.89
CA SER A 285 14.13 18.56 12.30
C SER A 285 15.49 17.94 12.65
N GLY A 286 16.05 18.28 13.81
CA GLY A 286 17.31 17.67 14.29
C GLY A 286 18.56 18.05 13.48
N GLN A 287 19.71 18.14 14.14
CA GLN A 287 21.02 18.14 13.48
C GLN A 287 22.00 17.41 14.39
N GLN A 288 22.41 16.22 13.97
CA GLN A 288 23.34 15.41 14.73
C GLN A 288 24.76 15.45 14.15
N SER A 289 25.69 14.84 14.87
CA SER A 289 27.13 14.86 14.55
C SER A 289 27.55 13.80 13.53
N GLY A 290 26.62 13.17 12.81
CA GLY A 290 26.91 12.27 11.70
C GLY A 290 27.71 11.02 12.08
N TYR A 291 28.51 10.51 11.14
CA TYR A 291 29.34 9.32 11.34
C TYR A 291 30.76 9.49 10.79
N ASP A 292 31.72 8.81 11.41
CA ASP A 292 33.11 8.67 10.94
C ASP A 292 33.48 7.20 10.77
N ILE A 293 34.13 6.86 9.65
CA ILE A 293 34.73 5.55 9.36
C ILE A 293 36.19 5.79 8.99
N ALA A 294 37.14 5.27 9.76
CA ALA A 294 38.57 5.35 9.41
C ALA A 294 39.07 4.11 8.67
N LEU A 295 38.48 2.95 8.97
CA LEU A 295 38.91 1.65 8.49
C LEU A 295 37.72 0.71 8.30
N SER A 296 37.89 -0.26 7.40
CA SER A 296 36.92 -1.33 7.17
C SER A 296 37.59 -2.66 7.49
N SER A 297 36.81 -3.58 8.07
CA SER A 297 37.24 -4.97 8.26
C SER A 297 36.73 -5.80 7.11
N TYR A 298 37.56 -6.68 6.55
CA TYR A 298 37.19 -7.55 5.45
C TYR A 298 37.63 -8.99 5.69
N LEU A 299 36.79 -9.93 5.25
CA LEU A 299 37.10 -11.35 5.28
C LEU A 299 37.85 -11.71 4.00
N GLN A 300 38.98 -12.39 4.16
CA GLN A 300 39.68 -13.07 3.08
C GLN A 300 39.65 -14.58 3.32
N VAL A 301 39.19 -15.34 2.33
CA VAL A 301 39.26 -16.80 2.32
C VAL A 301 40.56 -17.21 1.61
N LEU A 302 41.51 -17.81 2.35
CA LEU A 302 42.79 -18.25 1.78
C LEU A 302 42.60 -19.51 0.93
N SER A 303 42.92 -19.42 -0.37
CA SER A 303 42.71 -20.50 -1.35
C SER A 303 43.85 -21.53 -1.46
N THR A 304 44.76 -21.61 -0.49
CA THR A 304 45.99 -22.43 -0.63
C THR A 304 45.83 -23.93 -0.31
N VAL A 305 44.63 -24.43 -0.02
CA VAL A 305 44.43 -25.89 0.12
C VAL A 305 44.00 -26.44 -1.23
N GLN A 306 44.90 -27.19 -1.89
CA GLN A 306 44.54 -28.01 -3.05
C GLN A 306 43.36 -28.92 -2.66
N PHE A 307 42.27 -28.77 -3.40
CA PHE A 307 41.07 -29.57 -3.30
C PHE A 307 41.39 -31.04 -3.58
N THR A 308 41.77 -31.80 -2.56
CA THR A 308 41.91 -33.25 -2.67
C THR A 308 40.53 -33.86 -2.83
N ALA A 309 40.29 -34.44 -4.00
CA ALA A 309 39.11 -35.25 -4.29
C ALA A 309 38.91 -36.29 -3.18
N GLY A 310 37.87 -36.10 -2.34
CA GLY A 310 37.54 -37.01 -1.24
C GLY A 310 37.22 -36.37 0.11
N ALA A 311 37.46 -35.07 0.32
CA ALA A 311 36.93 -34.37 1.50
C ALA A 311 35.42 -34.15 1.34
N PRO A 312 34.59 -34.42 2.37
CA PRO A 312 33.14 -34.29 2.24
C PRO A 312 32.77 -32.85 1.89
N TYR A 313 32.15 -32.68 0.73
CA TYR A 313 31.66 -31.40 0.16
C TYR A 313 30.47 -30.81 0.93
N THR A 314 30.35 -31.13 2.22
CA THR A 314 29.24 -30.81 3.12
C THR A 314 29.61 -29.64 4.02
N SER A 315 28.93 -28.50 3.87
CA SER A 315 29.14 -27.28 4.67
C SER A 315 27.90 -26.94 5.49
N SER A 316 27.39 -27.94 6.21
CA SER A 316 26.27 -27.76 7.15
C SER A 316 26.73 -26.95 8.35
N HIS A 317 25.85 -26.10 8.88
CA HIS A 317 26.11 -25.25 10.04
C HIS A 317 24.86 -25.10 10.90
N VAL A 318 25.06 -24.87 12.19
CA VAL A 318 24.00 -24.50 13.13
C VAL A 318 24.36 -23.14 13.69
N TRP A 319 23.59 -22.11 13.33
CA TRP A 319 23.69 -20.79 13.94
C TRP A 319 23.36 -20.86 15.42
N THR A 320 24.22 -20.25 16.22
CA THR A 320 24.08 -20.13 17.67
C THR A 320 24.47 -18.72 18.09
N ALA A 321 24.19 -18.36 19.34
CA ALA A 321 24.63 -17.09 19.91
C ALA A 321 26.16 -16.88 19.80
N ALA A 322 26.96 -17.95 19.73
CA ALA A 322 28.41 -17.87 19.61
C ALA A 322 28.88 -17.39 18.22
N ASP A 323 28.03 -17.47 17.19
CA ASP A 323 28.30 -16.94 15.86
C ASP A 323 28.07 -15.42 15.77
N SER A 324 27.44 -14.85 16.80
CA SER A 324 27.41 -13.40 17.05
C SER A 324 28.58 -13.05 17.98
N PRO A 325 29.53 -12.19 17.57
CA PRO A 325 30.67 -11.79 18.40
C PRO A 325 30.30 -11.13 19.74
N ILE A 326 29.08 -10.62 19.88
CA ILE A 326 28.54 -10.10 21.15
C ILE A 326 27.86 -11.19 22.00
N GLY A 327 27.68 -12.40 21.46
CA GLY A 327 27.09 -13.54 22.17
C GLY A 327 25.57 -13.51 22.27
N LEU A 328 24.88 -12.71 21.45
CA LEU A 328 23.43 -12.51 21.47
C LEU A 328 22.71 -13.22 20.32
N ARG A 329 21.39 -13.39 20.45
CA ARG A 329 20.58 -14.17 19.49
C ARG A 329 19.66 -13.32 18.63
N GLY A 330 19.53 -12.02 18.88
CA GLY A 330 18.55 -11.17 18.22
C GLY A 330 18.56 -11.28 16.69
N GLU A 331 19.72 -11.16 16.04
CA GLU A 331 19.82 -11.32 14.57
C GLU A 331 19.30 -12.69 14.09
N LEU A 332 19.59 -13.75 14.84
CA LEU A 332 19.23 -15.12 14.50
C LEU A 332 17.71 -15.35 14.60
N ASN A 333 17.11 -14.95 15.72
CA ASN A 333 15.66 -15.08 15.91
C ASN A 333 14.91 -14.21 14.88
N LEU A 334 15.34 -12.97 14.64
CA LEU A 334 14.77 -12.10 13.61
C LEU A 334 14.85 -12.75 12.23
N PHE A 335 16.03 -13.22 11.82
CA PHE A 335 16.20 -13.80 10.49
C PHE A 335 15.33 -15.05 10.29
N TYR A 336 15.22 -15.90 11.31
CA TYR A 336 14.38 -17.09 11.25
C TYR A 336 12.89 -16.75 11.17
N HIS A 337 12.38 -15.96 12.12
CA HIS A 337 10.95 -15.67 12.26
C HIS A 337 10.41 -14.80 11.13
N LEU A 338 11.15 -13.80 10.68
CA LEU A 338 10.71 -12.98 9.54
C LEU A 338 10.63 -13.80 8.24
N ASN A 339 11.53 -14.78 8.03
CA ASN A 339 11.42 -15.70 6.90
C ASN A 339 10.30 -16.73 7.08
N GLN A 340 10.01 -17.18 8.30
CA GLN A 340 8.82 -18.01 8.57
C GLN A 340 7.54 -17.24 8.24
N MET A 341 7.45 -15.97 8.65
CA MET A 341 6.30 -15.13 8.37
C MET A 341 6.16 -14.81 6.88
N HIS A 342 7.28 -14.58 6.18
CA HIS A 342 7.32 -14.51 4.73
C HIS A 342 6.72 -15.78 4.10
N ASP A 343 7.24 -16.95 4.47
CA ASP A 343 6.78 -18.23 3.92
C ASP A 343 5.30 -18.49 4.25
N TYR A 344 4.82 -18.10 5.44
CA TYR A 344 3.41 -18.21 5.85
C TYR A 344 2.48 -17.45 4.91
N PHE A 345 2.80 -16.18 4.62
CA PHE A 345 2.01 -15.39 3.69
C PHE A 345 2.15 -15.92 2.25
N PHE A 346 3.36 -16.08 1.73
CA PHE A 346 3.57 -16.32 0.30
C PHE A 346 3.23 -17.75 -0.14
N ASN A 347 3.26 -18.74 0.76
CA ASN A 347 2.85 -20.11 0.43
C ASN A 347 1.33 -20.34 0.59
N ASP A 348 0.61 -19.44 1.27
CA ASP A 348 -0.81 -19.66 1.61
C ASP A 348 -1.69 -18.42 1.43
N VAL A 349 -1.47 -17.37 2.22
CA VAL A 349 -2.39 -16.24 2.36
C VAL A 349 -2.30 -15.26 1.16
N ASN A 350 -1.09 -14.86 0.76
CA ASN A 350 -0.78 -13.94 -0.33
C ASN A 350 -0.44 -14.66 -1.65
N ARG A 351 -1.10 -15.79 -1.96
CA ARG A 351 -0.84 -16.55 -3.20
C ARG A 351 -1.12 -15.75 -4.49
N SER A 352 -1.99 -14.74 -4.42
CA SER A 352 -2.24 -13.80 -5.51
C SER A 352 -1.06 -12.87 -5.79
N SER A 353 -0.04 -12.84 -4.91
CA SER A 353 1.08 -11.90 -4.96
C SER A 353 0.61 -10.44 -4.94
N ALA A 354 -0.45 -10.16 -4.15
CA ALA A 354 -0.99 -8.82 -3.97
C ALA A 354 0.03 -7.92 -3.26
N ALA A 355 0.62 -8.40 -2.15
CA ALA A 355 1.81 -7.78 -1.58
C ALA A 355 3.06 -8.22 -2.35
N SER A 356 3.75 -7.29 -2.99
CA SER A 356 4.97 -7.58 -3.76
C SER A 356 6.22 -7.30 -2.95
N VAL A 357 6.99 -8.35 -2.62
CA VAL A 357 8.29 -8.26 -1.96
C VAL A 357 9.39 -8.54 -3.00
N THR A 358 9.99 -7.48 -3.52
CA THR A 358 11.02 -7.56 -4.59
C THR A 358 12.45 -7.37 -4.07
N ARG A 359 12.59 -6.91 -2.83
CA ARG A 359 13.85 -6.59 -2.17
C ARG A 359 13.75 -7.03 -0.71
N PRO A 360 14.87 -7.38 -0.06
CA PRO A 360 14.83 -7.77 1.33
C PRO A 360 14.48 -6.57 2.22
N VAL A 361 13.63 -6.79 3.21
CA VAL A 361 13.45 -5.83 4.32
C VAL A 361 14.65 -5.92 5.25
N VAL A 362 15.08 -4.77 5.76
CA VAL A 362 16.14 -4.71 6.77
C VAL A 362 15.51 -4.84 8.15
N ALA A 363 16.01 -5.75 8.96
CA ALA A 363 15.62 -5.93 10.35
C ALA A 363 16.82 -5.68 11.28
N MET A 364 16.68 -4.68 12.15
CA MET A 364 17.73 -4.23 13.05
C MET A 364 17.44 -4.70 14.47
N ALA A 365 18.33 -5.53 15.01
CA ALA A 365 18.38 -5.85 16.42
C ALA A 365 19.17 -4.78 17.20
N HIS A 366 18.80 -4.59 18.47
CA HIS A 366 19.49 -3.75 19.44
C HIS A 366 19.54 -2.25 19.06
N VAL A 367 18.46 -1.75 18.48
CA VAL A 367 18.26 -0.33 18.17
C VAL A 367 18.17 0.47 19.48
N GLY A 368 18.78 1.65 19.54
CA GLY A 368 18.87 2.42 20.78
C GLY A 368 20.05 3.39 20.82
N PRO A 369 20.53 3.78 22.03
CA PRO A 369 20.34 3.08 23.30
C PRO A 369 18.96 3.28 23.95
N ASN A 370 18.53 2.28 24.75
CA ASN A 370 17.37 2.28 25.63
C ASN A 370 16.01 2.36 24.93
N MET A 371 15.92 1.90 23.68
CA MET A 371 14.63 1.81 22.99
C MET A 371 13.84 0.64 23.58
N ALA A 372 12.68 0.93 24.18
CA ALA A 372 11.82 -0.07 24.80
C ALA A 372 10.60 -0.36 23.91
N ASN A 373 10.85 -0.59 22.62
CA ASN A 373 9.81 -0.86 21.63
C ASN A 373 10.34 -1.69 20.45
N ALA A 374 9.42 -2.13 19.58
CA ALA A 374 9.70 -2.59 18.22
C ALA A 374 8.73 -1.89 17.26
N PHE A 375 9.13 -1.68 16.00
CA PHE A 375 8.26 -1.07 14.99
C PHE A 375 8.72 -1.34 13.56
N TYR A 376 7.79 -1.34 12.62
CA TYR A 376 8.03 -1.11 11.20
C TYR A 376 8.02 0.40 10.87
N ASN A 377 9.04 0.89 10.17
CA ASN A 377 9.09 2.27 9.67
C ASN A 377 8.84 2.31 8.15
N PRO A 378 7.68 2.84 7.68
CA PRO A 378 7.35 2.92 6.27
C PRO A 378 8.22 3.93 5.47
N ASP A 379 8.78 4.96 6.11
CA ASP A 379 9.59 5.99 5.44
C ASP A 379 10.99 5.49 5.00
N TYR A 380 11.45 4.43 5.65
CA TYR A 380 12.75 3.79 5.40
C TYR A 380 12.65 2.32 5.00
N ASP A 381 11.44 1.76 5.02
CA ASP A 381 11.16 0.36 4.69
C ASP A 381 12.02 -0.62 5.52
N ASN A 382 12.00 -0.45 6.84
CA ASN A 382 12.80 -1.25 7.77
C ASN A 382 12.06 -1.59 9.07
N LEU A 383 12.57 -2.61 9.76
CA LEU A 383 12.06 -3.13 11.02
C LEU A 383 13.09 -2.87 12.11
N MET A 384 12.67 -2.27 13.22
CA MET A 384 13.55 -1.85 14.31
C MET A 384 13.14 -2.54 15.60
N PHE A 385 14.09 -3.20 16.28
CA PHE A 385 13.87 -3.89 17.55
C PHE A 385 14.84 -3.37 18.60
N GLY A 386 14.30 -2.86 19.70
CA GLY A 386 15.05 -2.10 20.70
C GLY A 386 15.97 -2.94 21.58
N ASP A 387 17.02 -2.33 22.13
CA ASP A 387 17.99 -2.99 23.02
C ASP A 387 17.64 -2.98 24.51
N VAL A 388 16.71 -2.12 24.94
CA VAL A 388 16.20 -1.93 26.30
C VAL A 388 17.24 -1.74 27.44
N ASN A 389 16.86 -0.95 28.45
CA ASN A 389 17.71 -0.52 29.57
C ASN A 389 18.08 -1.65 30.57
N THR A 390 19.00 -1.36 31.50
CA THR A 390 19.53 -2.12 32.66
C THR A 390 18.60 -3.04 33.46
N LEU A 391 17.29 -3.00 33.26
CA LEU A 391 16.29 -3.86 33.94
C LEU A 391 15.81 -5.04 33.07
N LEU A 392 16.17 -5.10 31.78
CA LEU A 392 15.65 -6.08 30.81
C LEU A 392 16.77 -6.79 30.04
N PRO A 393 16.59 -8.08 29.67
CA PRO A 393 17.48 -8.74 28.72
C PRO A 393 17.51 -8.02 27.37
N GLU A 394 18.71 -7.87 26.79
CA GLU A 394 18.95 -7.07 25.57
C GLU A 394 18.29 -7.65 24.29
N ASP A 395 17.82 -8.90 24.35
CA ASP A 395 17.19 -9.65 23.25
C ASP A 395 15.65 -9.71 23.39
N SER A 396 15.02 -9.09 24.40
CA SER A 396 13.60 -9.35 24.74
C SER A 396 12.60 -9.20 23.59
N PHE A 397 12.71 -8.14 22.78
CA PHE A 397 11.82 -7.96 21.61
C PHE A 397 12.12 -8.92 20.46
N THR A 398 13.39 -9.29 20.29
CA THR A 398 13.82 -10.19 19.21
C THR A 398 13.62 -11.67 19.55
N ASP A 399 13.56 -12.01 20.84
CA ASP A 399 13.34 -13.37 21.33
C ASP A 399 11.85 -13.74 21.36
N ASP A 400 10.95 -12.76 21.29
CA ASP A 400 9.50 -12.98 21.20
C ASP A 400 9.05 -12.97 19.72
N ALA A 401 8.77 -14.16 19.19
CA ALA A 401 8.36 -14.35 17.79
C ALA A 401 7.05 -13.62 17.46
N THR A 402 6.15 -13.45 18.43
CA THR A 402 4.86 -12.79 18.22
C THR A 402 5.05 -11.32 17.85
N VAL A 403 6.01 -10.64 18.47
CA VAL A 403 6.42 -9.27 18.11
C VAL A 403 7.05 -9.24 16.73
N THR A 404 7.99 -10.15 16.45
CA THR A 404 8.66 -10.20 15.14
C THR A 404 7.68 -10.44 13.99
N HIS A 405 6.69 -11.30 14.17
CA HIS A 405 5.66 -11.58 13.17
C HIS A 405 4.65 -10.43 13.04
N HIS A 406 4.34 -9.74 14.14
CA HIS A 406 3.50 -8.54 14.16
C HIS A 406 4.14 -7.44 13.29
N GLU A 407 5.41 -7.09 13.51
CA GLU A 407 6.10 -6.06 12.74
C GLU A 407 6.22 -6.40 11.25
N TYR A 408 6.48 -7.68 10.92
CA TYR A 408 6.50 -8.12 9.52
C TYR A 408 5.14 -7.97 8.85
N THR A 409 4.04 -8.09 9.61
CA THR A 409 2.70 -7.91 9.08
C THR A 409 2.46 -6.45 8.68
N HIS A 410 2.88 -5.47 9.49
CA HIS A 410 2.87 -4.06 9.09
C HIS A 410 3.67 -3.83 7.80
N TYR A 411 4.90 -4.37 7.72
CA TYR A 411 5.70 -4.30 6.50
C TYR A 411 4.95 -4.83 5.28
N LEU A 412 4.26 -5.97 5.41
CA LEU A 412 3.54 -6.59 4.30
C LEU A 412 2.29 -5.79 3.91
N VAL A 413 1.52 -5.30 4.88
CA VAL A 413 0.32 -4.48 4.66
C VAL A 413 0.70 -3.21 3.89
N GLU A 414 1.81 -2.56 4.26
CA GLU A 414 2.32 -1.38 3.55
C GLU A 414 2.69 -1.65 2.08
N LYS A 415 2.91 -2.92 1.68
CA LYS A 415 3.12 -3.29 0.26
C LYS A 415 1.84 -3.43 -0.54
N ILE A 416 0.70 -3.42 0.14
CA ILE A 416 -0.63 -3.48 -0.45
C ILE A 416 -1.24 -2.09 -0.48
N TRP A 417 -1.19 -1.39 0.66
CA TRP A 417 -1.85 -0.11 0.88
C TRP A 417 -1.15 0.64 2.02
N SER A 418 -1.03 1.96 1.92
CA SER A 418 -0.37 2.77 2.95
C SER A 418 -1.13 2.84 4.26
N ILE A 419 -0.50 2.35 5.33
CA ILE A 419 -1.08 2.28 6.67
C ILE A 419 -1.48 3.67 7.14
N GLN A 420 -2.74 3.79 7.57
CA GLN A 420 -3.26 5.01 8.21
C GLN A 420 -3.19 4.80 9.72
N ASN A 421 -2.24 5.46 10.39
CA ASN A 421 -1.90 5.16 11.78
C ASN A 421 -2.74 5.94 12.81
N PHE A 422 -4.05 6.03 12.61
CA PHE A 422 -4.98 6.73 13.50
C PHE A 422 -6.38 6.12 13.40
N GLY A 423 -7.24 6.38 14.38
CA GLY A 423 -8.65 6.02 14.31
C GLY A 423 -8.86 4.51 14.14
N GLN A 424 -10.00 4.13 13.54
CA GLN A 424 -10.30 2.72 13.25
C GLN A 424 -9.30 2.10 12.27
N ALA A 425 -8.79 2.85 11.29
CA ALA A 425 -7.82 2.34 10.33
C ALA A 425 -6.51 1.88 10.99
N GLY A 426 -6.01 2.65 11.97
CA GLY A 426 -4.84 2.27 12.76
C GLY A 426 -5.13 1.04 13.63
N ALA A 427 -6.29 1.01 14.29
CA ALA A 427 -6.72 -0.15 15.08
C ALA A 427 -6.92 -1.43 14.23
N ILE A 428 -7.36 -1.30 12.97
CA ILE A 428 -7.40 -2.40 12.00
C ILE A 428 -5.98 -2.88 11.70
N SER A 429 -5.04 -1.96 11.44
CA SER A 429 -3.64 -2.34 11.17
C SER A 429 -3.04 -3.13 12.34
N GLU A 430 -3.16 -2.63 13.57
CA GLU A 430 -2.70 -3.29 14.78
C GLU A 430 -3.38 -4.66 15.00
N GLY A 431 -4.70 -4.71 14.87
CA GLY A 431 -5.48 -5.93 15.13
C GLY A 431 -5.26 -7.00 14.05
N PHE A 432 -5.00 -6.58 12.81
CA PHE A 432 -4.60 -7.45 11.71
C PHE A 432 -3.19 -8.02 11.95
N SER A 433 -2.25 -7.20 12.41
CA SER A 433 -0.90 -7.64 12.78
C SER A 433 -0.92 -8.65 13.93
N ASP A 434 -1.68 -8.40 14.98
CA ASP A 434 -1.90 -9.34 16.08
C ASP A 434 -2.52 -10.66 15.59
N TYR A 435 -3.57 -10.59 14.75
CA TYR A 435 -4.24 -11.77 14.21
C TYR A 435 -3.29 -12.68 13.42
N PHE A 436 -2.48 -12.11 12.53
CA PHE A 436 -1.57 -12.91 11.70
C PHE A 436 -0.34 -13.38 12.47
N ALA A 437 0.17 -12.60 13.43
CA ALA A 437 1.20 -13.06 14.35
C ALA A 437 0.72 -14.27 15.14
N ALA A 438 -0.45 -14.18 15.76
CA ALA A 438 -1.06 -15.28 16.49
C ALA A 438 -1.38 -16.48 15.59
N GLY A 439 -1.94 -16.21 14.41
CA GLY A 439 -2.36 -17.24 13.45
C GLY A 439 -1.19 -18.04 12.88
N SER A 440 -0.05 -17.40 12.65
CA SER A 440 1.16 -18.04 12.12
C SER A 440 1.89 -18.90 13.15
N LEU A 441 1.84 -18.53 14.43
CA LEU A 441 2.44 -19.28 15.54
C LEU A 441 1.46 -20.25 16.21
N ASN A 442 0.17 -20.13 15.91
CA ASN A 442 -0.92 -20.82 16.60
C ASN A 442 -0.92 -20.55 18.11
N ASP A 443 -0.69 -19.29 18.48
CA ASP A 443 -0.65 -18.81 19.87
C ASP A 443 -1.37 -17.44 19.95
N PRO A 444 -2.48 -17.30 20.69
CA PRO A 444 -3.22 -16.04 20.77
C PRO A 444 -2.57 -14.98 21.68
N ALA A 445 -1.54 -15.32 22.44
CA ALA A 445 -0.89 -14.43 23.39
C ALA A 445 0.23 -13.60 22.72
N ILE A 446 0.03 -12.29 22.59
CA ILE A 446 0.99 -11.37 21.96
C ILE A 446 1.92 -10.76 23.01
N GLY A 447 3.23 -10.81 22.77
CA GLY A 447 4.26 -10.17 23.59
C GLY A 447 4.37 -10.72 25.01
N ALA A 448 4.09 -12.00 25.22
CA ALA A 448 4.10 -12.61 26.55
C ALA A 448 5.48 -12.58 27.21
N HIS A 449 6.54 -12.83 26.43
CA HIS A 449 7.90 -12.75 26.97
C HIS A 449 8.29 -11.31 27.27
N VAL A 450 7.93 -10.38 26.39
CA VAL A 450 8.19 -8.95 26.57
C VAL A 450 7.52 -8.43 27.84
N LEU A 451 6.22 -8.70 28.04
CA LEU A 451 5.52 -8.26 29.24
C LEU A 451 6.11 -8.90 30.51
N ALA A 452 6.43 -10.19 30.46
CA ALA A 452 7.04 -10.88 31.60
C ALA A 452 8.41 -10.32 31.95
N ALA A 453 9.20 -9.94 30.95
CA ALA A 453 10.46 -9.25 31.16
C ALA A 453 10.21 -7.90 31.85
N ILE A 454 9.29 -7.07 31.33
CA ILE A 454 8.98 -5.72 31.84
C ILE A 454 8.43 -5.74 33.27
N THR A 455 7.48 -6.63 33.55
CA THR A 455 6.69 -6.60 34.81
C THR A 455 7.16 -7.61 35.85
N GLY A 456 8.01 -8.56 35.48
CA GLY A 456 8.37 -9.71 36.31
C GLY A 456 7.22 -10.67 36.61
N SER A 457 6.07 -10.52 35.93
CA SER A 457 4.85 -11.30 36.14
C SER A 457 4.40 -11.98 34.85
N PRO A 458 3.85 -13.21 34.91
CA PRO A 458 3.33 -13.88 33.73
C PRO A 458 2.10 -13.14 33.18
N GLY A 459 1.99 -13.09 31.86
CA GLY A 459 0.90 -12.46 31.12
C GLY A 459 1.32 -12.16 29.69
N SER A 460 0.42 -11.58 28.90
CA SER A 460 0.68 -11.07 27.56
C SER A 460 0.34 -9.60 27.46
N LEU A 461 1.00 -8.87 26.54
CA LEU A 461 0.63 -7.49 26.23
C LEU A 461 -0.83 -7.44 25.78
N ARG A 462 -1.22 -8.38 24.91
CA ARG A 462 -2.59 -8.59 24.44
C ARG A 462 -2.86 -10.09 24.27
N ASP A 463 -4.10 -10.49 24.51
CA ASP A 463 -4.57 -11.86 24.21
C ASP A 463 -5.84 -11.76 23.37
N ILE A 464 -5.75 -12.27 22.14
CA ILE A 464 -6.84 -12.17 21.16
C ILE A 464 -7.82 -13.35 21.24
N ASP A 465 -7.59 -14.32 22.12
CA ASP A 465 -8.56 -15.37 22.41
C ASP A 465 -9.25 -15.11 23.74
N CYS A 466 -10.42 -14.47 23.67
CA CYS A 466 -11.18 -14.17 24.88
C CYS A 466 -11.79 -15.40 25.58
N GLN A 467 -11.49 -16.61 25.13
CA GLN A 467 -11.88 -17.86 25.79
C GLN A 467 -10.77 -18.49 26.60
N VAL A 468 -9.57 -17.88 26.59
CA VAL A 468 -8.53 -18.12 27.59
C VAL A 468 -9.04 -17.64 28.96
N PRO A 469 -8.98 -18.47 30.02
CA PRO A 469 -9.43 -18.07 31.35
C PRO A 469 -8.73 -16.81 31.87
N GLY A 470 -9.52 -15.78 32.20
CA GLY A 470 -9.01 -14.50 32.71
C GLY A 470 -8.88 -13.41 31.65
N VAL A 471 -9.01 -13.75 30.37
CA VAL A 471 -9.09 -12.78 29.27
C VAL A 471 -10.54 -12.31 29.11
N SER A 472 -10.74 -11.01 28.94
CA SER A 472 -12.08 -10.43 28.76
C SER A 472 -12.41 -10.29 27.27
N CYS A 473 -13.62 -10.69 26.86
CA CYS A 473 -14.13 -10.38 25.52
C CYS A 473 -14.46 -8.88 25.46
N ARG A 474 -13.79 -8.15 24.57
CA ARG A 474 -13.90 -6.71 24.42
C ARG A 474 -14.99 -6.38 23.41
N VAL A 475 -15.82 -5.38 23.72
CA VAL A 475 -16.96 -4.99 22.88
C VAL A 475 -16.91 -3.49 22.67
N LEU A 476 -16.90 -3.06 21.40
CA LEU A 476 -16.99 -1.65 21.05
C LEU A 476 -18.37 -1.09 21.44
N SER A 477 -18.37 0.05 22.12
CA SER A 477 -19.52 0.77 22.65
C SER A 477 -19.23 2.28 22.69
N SER A 478 -20.23 3.10 23.00
CA SER A 478 -20.13 4.58 22.99
C SER A 478 -19.18 5.19 24.04
N VAL A 479 -18.49 4.37 24.84
CA VAL A 479 -17.54 4.80 25.88
C VAL A 479 -16.28 3.93 25.94
N SER A 480 -16.16 2.91 25.09
CA SER A 480 -15.02 1.98 25.13
C SER A 480 -13.90 2.37 24.17
N TRP A 481 -14.16 3.25 23.22
CA TRP A 481 -13.12 3.83 22.37
C TRP A 481 -12.24 4.76 23.20
N VAL A 482 -10.93 4.53 23.15
CA VAL A 482 -9.96 5.32 23.93
C VAL A 482 -9.09 6.23 23.06
N GLY A 483 -9.13 6.09 21.73
CA GLY A 483 -8.29 6.90 20.85
C GLY A 483 -6.82 6.55 21.00
N GLU A 484 -6.55 5.27 21.22
CA GLU A 484 -5.23 4.64 21.30
C GLU A 484 -5.35 3.34 20.49
N ILE A 485 -4.63 3.27 19.36
CA ILE A 485 -4.87 2.28 18.33
C ILE A 485 -4.59 0.85 18.80
N HIS A 486 -3.65 0.64 19.72
CA HIS A 486 -3.31 -0.71 20.21
C HIS A 486 -4.39 -1.23 21.16
N ASP A 487 -4.90 -0.38 22.07
CA ASP A 487 -6.03 -0.68 22.95
C ASP A 487 -7.35 -0.84 22.18
N ASP A 488 -7.56 -0.05 21.13
CA ASP A 488 -8.76 -0.09 20.29
C ASP A 488 -8.73 -1.25 19.26
N SER A 489 -7.56 -1.81 18.95
CA SER A 489 -7.40 -2.94 18.01
C SER A 489 -8.03 -4.24 18.49
N ILE A 490 -8.14 -4.42 19.82
CA ILE A 490 -8.49 -5.70 20.43
C ILE A 490 -9.92 -6.15 20.11
N PHE A 491 -10.85 -5.21 19.86
CA PHE A 491 -12.21 -5.53 19.43
C PHE A 491 -12.18 -6.30 18.10
N PHE A 492 -11.31 -5.85 17.21
CA PHE A 492 -11.17 -6.38 15.86
C PHE A 492 -10.38 -7.69 15.86
N SER A 493 -9.22 -7.75 16.50
CA SER A 493 -8.41 -8.97 16.51
C SER A 493 -9.11 -10.15 17.20
N GLN A 494 -9.88 -9.92 18.27
CA GLN A 494 -10.72 -10.96 18.89
C GLN A 494 -11.84 -11.44 17.94
N ALA A 495 -12.49 -10.53 17.20
CA ALA A 495 -13.50 -10.91 16.20
C ALA A 495 -12.90 -11.78 15.08
N LEU A 496 -11.71 -11.42 14.57
CA LEU A 496 -11.01 -12.22 13.58
C LEU A 496 -10.63 -13.60 14.11
N TRP A 497 -10.16 -13.67 15.36
CA TRP A 497 -9.82 -14.93 16.02
C TRP A 497 -11.05 -15.84 16.23
N ASP A 498 -12.19 -15.26 16.59
CA ASP A 498 -13.46 -15.97 16.72
C ASP A 498 -13.91 -16.59 15.39
N ILE A 499 -13.76 -15.87 14.28
CA ILE A 499 -14.01 -16.40 12.93
C ILE A 499 -13.07 -17.57 12.64
N ARG A 500 -11.77 -17.42 12.95
CA ARG A 500 -10.78 -18.49 12.74
C ARG A 500 -11.12 -19.75 13.51
N ARG A 501 -11.48 -19.61 14.79
CA ARG A 501 -11.89 -20.74 15.64
C ARG A 501 -13.14 -21.42 15.10
N ASP A 502 -14.16 -20.66 14.70
CA ASP A 502 -15.36 -21.21 14.09
C ASP A 502 -15.04 -21.99 12.80
N ARG A 503 -14.23 -21.42 11.91
CA ARG A 503 -13.83 -22.09 10.66
C ARG A 503 -13.04 -23.36 10.89
N ILE A 504 -12.13 -23.38 11.86
CA ILE A 504 -11.39 -24.59 12.26
C ILE A 504 -12.36 -25.64 12.83
N ALA A 505 -13.35 -25.24 13.62
CA ALA A 505 -14.34 -26.16 14.19
C ALA A 505 -15.31 -26.73 13.13
N ALA A 506 -15.67 -25.94 12.13
CA ALA A 506 -16.57 -26.34 11.04
C ALA A 506 -15.87 -27.18 9.95
N LEU A 507 -14.55 -27.06 9.83
CA LEU A 507 -13.72 -27.68 8.79
C LEU A 507 -12.61 -28.54 9.42
N THR A 508 -11.55 -28.83 8.67
CA THR A 508 -10.29 -29.33 9.25
C THR A 508 -9.44 -28.16 9.73
N TYR A 509 -8.44 -28.40 10.57
CA TYR A 509 -7.51 -27.36 11.02
C TYR A 509 -6.91 -26.58 9.84
N ASP A 510 -6.26 -27.27 8.89
CA ASP A 510 -5.59 -26.61 7.76
C ASP A 510 -6.58 -25.86 6.85
N THR A 511 -7.72 -26.48 6.52
CA THR A 511 -8.72 -25.86 5.62
C THR A 511 -9.44 -24.71 6.31
N GLY A 512 -9.81 -24.86 7.57
CA GLY A 512 -10.48 -23.84 8.38
C GLY A 512 -9.59 -22.63 8.63
N ARG A 513 -8.33 -22.86 8.99
CA ARG A 513 -7.30 -21.83 9.05
C ARG A 513 -7.20 -21.08 7.72
N SER A 514 -6.95 -21.80 6.63
CA SER A 514 -6.75 -21.18 5.31
C SER A 514 -7.99 -20.45 4.79
N CYS A 515 -9.19 -20.89 5.20
CA CYS A 515 -10.42 -20.17 4.94
C CYS A 515 -10.45 -18.83 5.69
N ALA A 516 -10.24 -18.83 7.02
CA ALA A 516 -10.26 -17.61 7.81
C ALA A 516 -9.17 -16.63 7.37
N ASP A 517 -7.93 -17.07 7.28
CA ASP A 517 -6.80 -16.23 6.88
C ASP A 517 -6.99 -15.63 5.47
N GLY A 518 -7.52 -16.44 4.55
CA GLY A 518 -7.86 -15.98 3.21
C GLY A 518 -8.97 -14.93 3.23
N LEU A 519 -9.99 -15.08 4.08
CA LEU A 519 -11.06 -14.08 4.22
C LEU A 519 -10.51 -12.75 4.74
N VAL A 520 -9.70 -12.80 5.81
CA VAL A 520 -9.08 -11.61 6.41
C VAL A 520 -8.17 -10.90 5.40
N PHE A 521 -7.28 -11.63 4.74
CA PHE A 521 -6.34 -11.04 3.79
C PHE A 521 -7.00 -10.51 2.51
N GLN A 522 -7.98 -11.22 1.96
CA GLN A 522 -8.70 -10.75 0.77
C GLN A 522 -9.60 -9.55 1.09
N ALA A 523 -10.11 -9.43 2.32
CA ALA A 523 -10.88 -8.26 2.74
C ALA A 523 -10.02 -6.98 2.74
N LEU A 524 -8.74 -7.07 3.12
CA LEU A 524 -7.80 -5.97 3.05
C LEU A 524 -7.64 -5.40 1.62
N LEU A 525 -7.88 -6.21 0.57
CA LEU A 525 -7.79 -5.78 -0.83
C LEU A 525 -8.98 -4.92 -1.29
N PHE A 526 -9.97 -4.70 -0.41
CA PHE A 526 -11.01 -3.68 -0.56
C PHE A 526 -10.68 -2.39 0.20
N PHE A 527 -9.50 -2.35 0.82
CA PHE A 527 -8.94 -1.21 1.53
C PHE A 527 -9.84 -0.59 2.61
N PRO A 528 -10.38 -1.40 3.53
CA PRO A 528 -11.25 -0.89 4.59
C PRO A 528 -10.50 0.02 5.56
N GLU A 529 -11.08 1.20 5.85
CA GLU A 529 -10.57 2.15 6.85
C GLU A 529 -11.43 2.19 8.12
N SER A 530 -12.62 1.59 8.08
CA SER A 530 -13.47 1.37 9.25
C SER A 530 -13.74 -0.12 9.51
N PHE A 531 -14.05 -0.48 10.76
CA PHE A 531 -14.43 -1.85 11.11
C PHE A 531 -15.66 -2.31 10.33
N ARG A 532 -16.55 -1.36 10.01
CA ARG A 532 -17.75 -1.64 9.23
C ARG A 532 -17.42 -1.95 7.77
N GLU A 533 -16.54 -1.16 7.15
CA GLU A 533 -16.05 -1.45 5.81
C GLU A 533 -15.30 -2.78 5.77
N PHE A 534 -14.53 -3.12 6.81
CA PHE A 534 -13.84 -4.41 6.87
C PHE A 534 -14.84 -5.58 6.91
N TYR A 535 -15.91 -5.43 7.69
CA TYR A 535 -17.01 -6.40 7.72
C TYR A 535 -17.67 -6.56 6.34
N ASP A 536 -17.98 -5.45 5.66
CA ASP A 536 -18.63 -5.47 4.35
C ASP A 536 -17.71 -6.04 3.27
N ALA A 537 -16.42 -5.71 3.31
CA ALA A 537 -15.37 -6.31 2.48
C ALA A 537 -15.27 -7.83 2.69
N MET A 538 -15.17 -8.29 3.93
CA MET A 538 -15.05 -9.72 4.23
C MET A 538 -16.31 -10.49 3.84
N SER A 539 -17.49 -9.93 4.07
CA SER A 539 -18.78 -10.48 3.63
C SER A 539 -18.83 -10.62 2.11
N ARG A 540 -18.34 -9.59 1.39
CA ARG A 540 -18.26 -9.63 -0.07
C ARG A 540 -17.27 -10.66 -0.59
N VAL A 541 -16.10 -10.80 0.03
CA VAL A 541 -15.11 -11.83 -0.30
C VAL A 541 -15.73 -13.23 -0.22
N ASP A 542 -16.46 -13.51 0.87
CA ASP A 542 -17.16 -14.79 1.05
C ASP A 542 -18.28 -14.98 0.01
N ALA A 543 -19.12 -13.97 -0.19
CA ALA A 543 -20.23 -14.01 -1.15
C ALA A 543 -19.77 -14.20 -2.60
N MET A 544 -18.58 -13.69 -2.95
CA MET A 544 -17.96 -13.87 -4.26
C MET A 544 -17.19 -15.20 -4.38
N GLY A 545 -16.99 -15.94 -3.29
CA GLY A 545 -16.22 -17.19 -3.27
C GLY A 545 -14.75 -16.98 -3.61
N LEU A 546 -14.17 -15.83 -3.23
CA LEU A 546 -12.77 -15.49 -3.53
C LEU A 546 -11.77 -16.35 -2.73
N VAL A 547 -12.23 -17.07 -1.71
CA VAL A 547 -11.42 -17.95 -0.87
C VAL A 547 -11.91 -19.40 -1.03
N PRO A 548 -11.35 -20.18 -1.97
CA PRO A 548 -11.83 -21.54 -2.27
C PRO A 548 -11.83 -22.49 -1.07
N ASN A 549 -10.94 -22.27 -0.09
CA ASN A 549 -10.85 -23.09 1.12
C ASN A 549 -12.06 -22.94 2.05
N CYS A 550 -12.87 -21.89 1.88
CA CYS A 550 -14.15 -21.76 2.59
C CYS A 550 -15.27 -22.64 1.99
N GLY A 551 -15.01 -23.25 0.83
CA GLY A 551 -15.97 -24.12 0.15
C GLY A 551 -16.90 -23.32 -0.76
N VAL A 552 -18.21 -23.48 -0.56
CA VAL A 552 -19.24 -22.80 -1.38
C VAL A 552 -19.29 -21.32 -0.99
N ALA A 553 -19.45 -20.42 -1.96
CA ALA A 553 -19.58 -18.99 -1.68
C ALA A 553 -20.72 -18.70 -0.70
N GLY A 554 -20.48 -17.81 0.27
CA GLY A 554 -21.46 -17.41 1.28
C GLY A 554 -21.57 -18.35 2.50
N THR A 555 -20.74 -19.39 2.60
CA THR A 555 -20.77 -20.32 3.75
C THR A 555 -20.19 -19.69 5.00
N ALA A 556 -19.31 -18.70 4.87
CA ALA A 556 -18.64 -18.11 6.00
C ALA A 556 -19.47 -17.01 6.70
N GLN A 557 -20.44 -16.42 6.00
CA GLN A 557 -21.23 -15.26 6.41
C GLN A 557 -21.78 -15.35 7.84
N ALA A 558 -22.29 -16.50 8.27
CA ALA A 558 -22.86 -16.65 9.61
C ALA A 558 -21.84 -16.41 10.73
N ALA A 559 -20.59 -16.86 10.57
CA ALA A 559 -19.57 -16.60 11.59
C ALA A 559 -19.02 -15.18 11.50
N ILE A 560 -18.92 -14.61 10.30
CA ILE A 560 -18.55 -13.19 10.12
C ILE A 560 -19.55 -12.32 10.90
N ASN A 561 -20.84 -12.51 10.66
CA ASN A 561 -21.90 -11.75 11.36
C ASN A 561 -21.86 -11.96 12.88
N THR A 562 -21.65 -13.21 13.31
CA THR A 562 -21.65 -13.55 14.74
C THR A 562 -20.48 -12.92 15.46
N ALA A 563 -19.26 -13.03 14.91
CA ALA A 563 -18.05 -12.51 15.54
C ALA A 563 -18.04 -10.97 15.56
N PHE A 564 -18.27 -10.32 14.41
CA PHE A 564 -18.32 -8.85 14.38
C PHE A 564 -19.44 -8.30 15.26
N GLY A 565 -20.60 -8.98 15.31
CA GLY A 565 -21.70 -8.61 16.20
C GLY A 565 -21.36 -8.77 17.69
N ALA A 566 -20.66 -9.85 18.07
CA ALA A 566 -20.26 -10.11 19.45
C ALA A 566 -19.28 -9.06 19.99
N HIS A 567 -18.47 -8.46 19.11
CA HIS A 567 -17.48 -7.44 19.46
C HIS A 567 -17.94 -6.00 19.19
N GLY A 568 -19.21 -5.78 18.83
CA GLY A 568 -19.75 -4.43 18.63
C GLY A 568 -19.26 -3.75 17.35
N LEU A 569 -18.75 -4.50 16.37
CA LEU A 569 -18.18 -3.98 15.13
C LEU A 569 -19.21 -3.81 14.00
N LEU A 570 -20.47 -4.15 14.29
CA LEU A 570 -21.62 -3.91 13.40
C LEU A 570 -22.38 -2.63 13.74
N LEU A 571 -21.82 -1.77 14.60
CA LEU A 571 -22.41 -0.48 14.92
C LEU A 571 -22.41 0.39 13.66
N GLY A 572 -23.47 0.28 12.86
CA GLY A 572 -23.79 1.24 11.81
C GLY A 572 -24.92 2.12 12.30
N SER A 573 -24.63 3.39 12.55
CA SER A 573 -25.54 4.54 12.41
C SER A 573 -25.01 5.76 13.15
N GLY A 574 -24.38 6.67 12.41
CA GLY A 574 -24.37 8.09 12.68
C GLY A 574 -25.50 8.80 11.95
N ASP A 575 -25.13 9.65 11.00
CA ASP A 575 -26.06 10.48 10.23
C ASP A 575 -26.53 9.86 8.89
N ALA A 576 -26.99 10.71 7.97
CA ALA A 576 -27.59 10.29 6.69
C ALA A 576 -26.58 10.14 5.54
N LEU A 577 -25.31 10.49 5.76
CA LEU A 577 -24.22 10.35 4.79
C LEU A 577 -23.49 9.01 4.92
N GLU A 578 -23.73 8.32 6.03
CA GLU A 578 -23.17 7.01 6.35
C GLU A 578 -23.55 5.91 5.33
N ASP A 579 -22.65 4.98 5.01
CA ASP A 579 -21.27 4.89 5.51
C ASP A 579 -20.36 5.89 4.77
N ASN A 580 -19.65 6.73 5.51
CA ASN A 580 -18.60 7.59 4.94
C ASN A 580 -17.36 7.59 5.83
N ASP A 581 -17.04 6.44 6.42
CA ASP A 581 -15.96 6.26 7.40
C ASP A 581 -14.56 6.07 6.79
N GLY A 582 -14.45 6.03 5.45
CA GLY A 582 -13.22 5.67 4.75
C GLY A 582 -13.03 6.36 3.41
N PHE A 583 -11.86 6.21 2.79
CA PHE A 583 -11.59 6.81 1.48
C PHE A 583 -12.48 6.18 0.40
N GLU A 584 -12.78 4.89 0.54
CA GLU A 584 -13.62 4.13 -0.40
C GLU A 584 -15.12 4.34 -0.21
N SER A 585 -15.56 4.81 0.96
CA SER A 585 -16.95 5.21 1.24
C SER A 585 -17.16 6.73 1.20
N ALA A 586 -16.09 7.50 0.99
CA ALA A 586 -16.11 8.96 1.05
C ALA A 586 -17.26 9.62 0.27
N THR A 587 -17.97 10.52 0.92
CA THR A 587 -19.13 11.21 0.32
C THR A 587 -18.69 12.26 -0.72
N ASP A 588 -19.18 12.15 -1.95
CA ASP A 588 -18.93 13.14 -3.01
C ASP A 588 -19.61 14.49 -2.71
N VAL A 589 -18.83 15.56 -2.55
CA VAL A 589 -19.34 16.91 -2.25
C VAL A 589 -19.56 17.77 -3.50
N SER A 590 -19.16 17.33 -4.69
CA SER A 590 -19.24 18.10 -5.94
C SER A 590 -20.66 18.54 -6.31
N THR A 591 -21.67 17.78 -5.86
CA THR A 591 -23.09 18.02 -6.09
C THR A 591 -23.81 18.68 -4.91
N ARG A 592 -23.11 18.94 -3.81
CA ARG A 592 -23.70 19.39 -2.53
C ARG A 592 -23.12 20.75 -2.12
N PRO A 593 -23.94 21.83 -2.08
CA PRO A 593 -23.44 23.17 -1.76
C PRO A 593 -23.11 23.37 -0.27
N ALA A 594 -23.62 22.50 0.61
CA ALA A 594 -23.31 22.47 2.03
C ALA A 594 -23.46 21.04 2.54
N ILE A 595 -22.64 20.67 3.51
CA ILE A 595 -22.66 19.37 4.19
C ILE A 595 -22.96 19.60 5.67
N SER A 596 -23.74 18.69 6.26
CA SER A 596 -24.06 18.66 7.68
C SER A 596 -24.10 17.21 8.14
N ALA A 597 -23.30 16.87 9.14
CA ALA A 597 -23.02 15.50 9.57
C ALA A 597 -22.64 15.48 11.06
N THR A 598 -22.57 14.30 11.67
CA THR A 598 -22.25 14.07 13.08
C THR A 598 -21.15 13.05 13.20
N ILE A 599 -20.15 13.33 14.04
CA ILE A 599 -19.22 12.30 14.54
C ILE A 599 -19.91 11.60 15.72
N TYR A 600 -20.62 10.50 15.47
CA TYR A 600 -21.33 9.70 16.46
C TYR A 600 -21.65 8.29 15.92
N PRO A 601 -21.36 7.20 16.67
CA PRO A 601 -20.88 7.15 18.05
C PRO A 601 -19.37 7.46 18.17
N THR A 602 -18.78 7.29 19.36
CA THR A 602 -17.31 7.32 19.51
C THR A 602 -16.66 6.40 18.48
N SER A 603 -15.52 6.84 17.90
CA SER A 603 -14.75 6.20 16.81
C SER A 603 -15.22 6.47 15.38
N ASP A 604 -16.39 7.10 15.18
CA ASP A 604 -16.84 7.59 13.87
C ASP A 604 -15.84 8.61 13.30
N THR A 605 -15.67 8.62 11.98
CA THR A 605 -14.85 9.59 11.26
C THR A 605 -15.37 9.82 9.86
N ASP A 606 -15.78 11.04 9.54
CA ASP A 606 -16.37 11.32 8.23
C ASP A 606 -15.33 11.66 7.14
N PHE A 607 -15.43 10.97 6.00
CA PHE A 607 -14.68 11.23 4.78
C PHE A 607 -15.56 11.81 3.66
N TYR A 608 -14.95 12.74 2.92
CA TYR A 608 -15.56 13.43 1.79
C TYR A 608 -14.58 13.45 0.61
N THR A 609 -15.09 13.31 -0.61
CA THR A 609 -14.26 13.39 -1.82
C THR A 609 -14.73 14.48 -2.77
N PHE A 610 -13.77 15.13 -3.42
CA PHE A 610 -14.00 16.09 -4.48
C PHE A 610 -12.77 16.26 -5.35
N ALA A 611 -12.98 16.66 -6.60
CA ALA A 611 -11.89 17.01 -7.49
C ALA A 611 -11.77 18.52 -7.64
N ALA A 612 -10.58 19.05 -7.37
CA ALA A 612 -10.26 20.46 -7.47
C ALA A 612 -9.22 20.69 -8.57
N GLY A 613 -9.34 21.78 -9.31
CA GLY A 613 -8.28 22.28 -10.17
C GLY A 613 -7.15 22.95 -9.39
N PRO A 614 -6.06 23.35 -10.09
CA PRO A 614 -4.97 24.09 -9.46
C PRO A 614 -5.44 25.40 -8.82
N GLY A 615 -4.95 25.69 -7.61
CA GLY A 615 -5.23 26.92 -6.87
C GLY A 615 -5.67 26.68 -5.42
N LEU A 616 -6.16 27.75 -4.79
CA LEU A 616 -6.54 27.73 -3.37
C LEU A 616 -7.80 26.88 -3.14
N VAL A 617 -7.65 25.82 -2.35
CA VAL A 617 -8.74 25.07 -1.71
C VAL A 617 -8.90 25.61 -0.29
N LYS A 618 -10.11 26.04 0.05
CA LYS A 618 -10.47 26.51 1.39
C LYS A 618 -11.72 25.80 1.87
N ILE A 619 -11.65 25.26 3.08
CA ILE A 619 -12.74 24.50 3.70
C ILE A 619 -12.98 25.10 5.07
N THR A 620 -14.24 25.45 5.36
CA THR A 620 -14.65 26.00 6.66
C THR A 620 -15.59 25.03 7.33
N MET A 621 -15.23 24.56 8.52
CA MET A 621 -16.07 23.75 9.39
C MET A 621 -16.63 24.60 10.52
N SER A 622 -17.95 24.59 10.71
CA SER A 622 -18.58 25.14 11.91
C SER A 622 -18.77 24.02 12.93
N LEU A 623 -18.29 24.24 14.15
CA LEU A 623 -18.27 23.23 15.20
C LEU A 623 -19.60 23.17 15.98
N PRO A 624 -20.04 21.98 16.44
CA PRO A 624 -21.22 21.84 17.29
C PRO A 624 -21.01 22.53 18.66
N ALA A 625 -21.99 23.32 19.11
CA ALA A 625 -21.95 23.96 20.42
C ALA A 625 -22.24 22.96 21.55
N PHE A 626 -21.49 23.03 22.65
CA PHE A 626 -21.67 22.17 23.82
C PHE A 626 -21.27 22.89 25.11
N GLY A 627 -22.22 23.10 26.04
CA GLY A 627 -21.91 23.55 27.39
C GLY A 627 -21.16 24.89 27.51
N GLY A 628 -21.33 25.81 26.54
CA GLY A 628 -20.59 27.07 26.48
C GLY A 628 -19.26 27.01 25.71
N TYR A 629 -18.88 25.82 25.25
CA TYR A 629 -17.76 25.54 24.36
C TYR A 629 -18.28 24.99 23.02
N PHE A 630 -17.36 24.49 22.19
CA PHE A 630 -17.64 23.73 20.99
C PHE A 630 -16.90 22.40 21.01
N LYS A 631 -17.36 21.41 20.24
CA LYS A 631 -16.68 20.11 20.12
C LYS A 631 -15.33 20.26 19.42
N GLY A 632 -14.31 19.58 19.96
CA GLY A 632 -12.95 19.64 19.41
C GLY A 632 -12.77 18.72 18.22
N TYR A 633 -13.25 19.10 17.04
CA TYR A 633 -13.00 18.37 15.78
C TYR A 633 -11.86 18.99 14.97
N GLN A 634 -11.18 18.17 14.17
CA GLN A 634 -10.11 18.59 13.26
C GLN A 634 -10.40 18.18 11.81
N LEU A 635 -9.67 18.80 10.87
CA LEU A 635 -9.75 18.55 9.43
C LEU A 635 -8.40 18.05 8.91
N ASN A 636 -8.42 16.94 8.19
CA ASN A 636 -7.25 16.41 7.48
C ASN A 636 -7.58 16.32 5.98
N LEU A 637 -6.71 16.84 5.12
CA LEU A 637 -6.87 16.84 3.67
C LEU A 637 -5.80 15.96 3.05
N PHE A 638 -6.22 14.98 2.26
CA PHE A 638 -5.36 14.02 1.59
C PHE A 638 -5.43 14.18 0.07
N ASP A 639 -4.32 13.89 -0.60
CA ASP A 639 -4.30 13.77 -2.06
C ASP A 639 -4.81 12.41 -2.53
N ARG A 640 -4.89 12.22 -3.86
CA ARG A 640 -5.33 10.96 -4.46
C ARG A 640 -4.52 9.74 -4.03
N SER A 641 -3.27 9.92 -3.58
CA SER A 641 -2.41 8.84 -3.11
C SER A 641 -2.56 8.61 -1.59
N HIS A 642 -3.61 9.18 -0.98
CA HIS A 642 -3.94 9.11 0.44
C HIS A 642 -2.84 9.68 1.34
N ARG A 643 -2.00 10.57 0.80
CA ARG A 643 -1.00 11.29 1.57
C ARG A 643 -1.60 12.58 2.11
N LEU A 644 -1.38 12.85 3.39
CA LEU A 644 -1.77 14.10 4.04
C LEU A 644 -1.06 15.29 3.35
N VAL A 645 -1.83 16.27 2.86
CA VAL A 645 -1.33 17.47 2.19
C VAL A 645 -1.65 18.77 2.92
N ALA A 646 -2.64 18.76 3.81
CA ALA A 646 -2.94 19.86 4.72
C ALA A 646 -3.76 19.37 5.91
N GLU A 647 -3.63 20.04 7.04
CA GLU A 647 -4.41 19.79 8.25
C GLU A 647 -4.83 21.12 8.90
N ALA A 648 -5.90 21.09 9.67
CA ALA A 648 -6.33 22.23 10.48
C ALA A 648 -7.08 21.75 11.72
N ALA A 649 -6.66 22.25 12.89
CA ALA A 649 -7.30 21.98 14.18
C ALA A 649 -7.62 23.30 14.90
N PRO A 650 -8.69 23.34 15.72
CA PRO A 650 -8.92 24.45 16.63
C PRO A 650 -7.92 24.37 17.80
N PRO A 651 -7.76 25.45 18.59
CA PRO A 651 -7.04 25.32 19.86
C PRO A 651 -7.80 24.38 20.79
N PHE A 652 -7.21 23.26 21.18
CA PHE A 652 -7.77 22.38 22.21
C PHE A 652 -7.49 22.98 23.60
N ASN A 653 -8.37 23.90 24.01
CA ASN A 653 -8.25 24.70 25.24
C ASN A 653 -9.55 24.76 26.06
N GLY A 654 -10.43 23.78 25.87
CA GLY A 654 -11.66 23.61 26.61
C GLY A 654 -11.54 22.56 27.72
N VAL A 655 -12.65 21.85 27.99
CA VAL A 655 -12.69 20.73 28.93
C VAL A 655 -12.02 19.49 28.31
N ASN A 656 -11.35 18.68 29.14
CA ASN A 656 -10.62 17.46 28.76
C ASN A 656 -9.54 17.72 27.69
N THR A 657 -8.74 18.76 27.91
CA THR A 657 -7.60 19.11 27.05
C THR A 657 -6.34 19.29 27.89
N VAL A 658 -5.19 18.88 27.35
CA VAL A 658 -3.88 18.90 28.03
C VAL A 658 -2.79 19.26 27.03
N ASP A 659 -1.97 20.26 27.36
CA ASP A 659 -0.86 20.75 26.53
C ASP A 659 -1.18 21.02 25.05
N GLY A 660 -2.43 21.43 24.79
CA GLY A 660 -2.90 21.72 23.42
C GLY A 660 -3.35 20.48 22.64
N TYR A 661 -3.51 19.33 23.29
CA TYR A 661 -4.07 18.10 22.77
C TYR A 661 -5.41 17.78 23.45
N CYS A 662 -6.20 16.92 22.81
CA CYS A 662 -7.33 16.29 23.48
C CYS A 662 -6.83 15.18 24.41
N GLU A 663 -7.53 14.98 25.53
CA GLU A 663 -7.40 13.70 26.25
C GLU A 663 -7.96 12.56 25.38
N THR A 664 -7.84 11.31 25.84
CA THR A 664 -8.40 10.13 25.16
C THR A 664 -9.92 10.16 25.03
N PHE A 665 -10.60 10.95 25.86
CA PHE A 665 -12.06 11.08 25.90
C PHE A 665 -12.57 12.30 25.12
N ASP A 666 -13.87 12.57 25.26
CA ASP A 666 -14.58 13.69 24.65
C ASP A 666 -14.00 15.06 25.10
N CYS A 667 -13.31 15.76 24.21
CA CYS A 667 -12.68 17.07 24.41
C CYS A 667 -13.42 18.22 23.70
N ASN A 668 -13.18 19.46 24.17
CA ASN A 668 -13.82 20.67 23.65
C ASN A 668 -12.83 21.80 23.33
N THR A 669 -13.29 22.81 22.58
CA THR A 669 -12.56 24.01 22.22
C THR A 669 -13.38 25.29 22.46
N THR A 670 -12.69 26.43 22.59
CA THR A 670 -13.31 27.76 22.61
C THR A 670 -13.64 28.31 21.22
N ALA A 671 -13.08 27.74 20.15
CA ALA A 671 -13.31 28.17 18.78
C ALA A 671 -14.64 27.64 18.23
N SER A 672 -15.41 28.47 17.53
CA SER A 672 -16.68 28.06 16.90
C SER A 672 -16.51 27.45 15.51
N SER A 673 -15.31 27.53 14.92
CA SER A 673 -15.04 27.08 13.56
C SER A 673 -13.57 26.78 13.32
N VAL A 674 -13.30 25.92 12.35
CA VAL A 674 -11.97 25.55 11.85
C VAL A 674 -11.89 25.90 10.37
N VAL A 675 -10.76 26.46 9.92
CA VAL A 675 -10.55 26.80 8.50
C VAL A 675 -9.28 26.13 8.00
N LEU A 676 -9.43 25.21 7.04
CA LEU A 676 -8.33 24.59 6.32
C LEU A 676 -8.07 25.37 5.02
N SER A 677 -6.80 25.59 4.70
CA SER A 677 -6.38 26.25 3.45
C SER A 677 -5.20 25.50 2.84
N TYR A 678 -5.32 25.15 1.56
CA TYR A 678 -4.31 24.40 0.82
C TYR A 678 -4.17 24.95 -0.60
N ASN A 679 -2.95 25.22 -1.05
CA ASN A 679 -2.71 25.64 -2.43
C ASN A 679 -2.44 24.41 -3.30
N ASN A 680 -3.47 23.91 -3.98
CA ASN A 680 -3.40 22.71 -4.81
C ASN A 680 -2.53 22.97 -6.07
N PRO A 681 -1.35 22.34 -6.21
CA PRO A 681 -0.41 22.70 -7.26
C PRO A 681 -0.80 22.17 -8.64
N ALA A 682 -1.38 20.97 -8.72
CA ALA A 682 -1.58 20.24 -9.97
C ALA A 682 -3.05 19.94 -10.30
N GLY A 683 -3.97 20.19 -9.37
CA GLY A 683 -5.34 19.72 -9.50
C GLY A 683 -5.45 18.21 -9.26
N GLY A 684 -6.69 17.69 -9.26
CA GLY A 684 -7.00 16.27 -9.08
C GLY A 684 -7.97 16.01 -7.93
N GLN A 685 -8.20 14.72 -7.66
CA GLN A 685 -9.04 14.25 -6.57
C GLN A 685 -8.37 14.49 -5.22
N LEU A 686 -9.17 14.93 -4.25
CA LEU A 686 -8.81 15.21 -2.87
C LEU A 686 -9.84 14.55 -1.96
N TYR A 687 -9.39 14.22 -0.75
CA TYR A 687 -10.21 13.64 0.30
C TYR A 687 -10.10 14.48 1.56
N LEU A 688 -11.22 14.87 2.14
CA LEU A 688 -11.29 15.56 3.42
C LEU A 688 -11.82 14.59 4.47
N GLN A 689 -11.09 14.46 5.57
CA GLN A 689 -11.51 13.78 6.77
C GLN A 689 -11.91 14.79 7.85
N VAL A 690 -13.01 14.51 8.55
CA VAL A 690 -13.42 15.18 9.79
C VAL A 690 -13.36 14.15 10.90
N THR A 691 -12.60 14.43 11.95
CA THR A 691 -12.44 13.48 13.07
C THR A 691 -12.31 14.23 14.40
N GLY A 692 -12.41 13.49 15.50
CA GLY A 692 -12.10 14.00 16.84
C GLY A 692 -10.68 14.56 16.92
N GLY A 693 -10.46 15.53 17.80
CA GLY A 693 -9.15 16.14 17.97
C GLY A 693 -8.07 15.11 18.31
N ILE A 694 -6.84 15.37 17.86
CA ILE A 694 -5.71 14.49 18.14
C ILE A 694 -5.44 14.38 19.65
N SER A 695 -5.26 13.13 20.10
CA SER A 695 -4.92 12.79 21.47
C SER A 695 -3.42 12.90 21.72
N LEU A 696 -3.00 12.79 22.99
CA LEU A 696 -1.58 12.67 23.35
C LEU A 696 -0.87 11.45 22.75
N TYR A 697 -1.64 10.45 22.29
CA TYR A 697 -1.14 9.24 21.63
C TYR A 697 -1.12 9.37 20.10
N ALA A 698 -1.23 10.59 19.58
CA ALA A 698 -1.25 10.89 18.15
C ALA A 698 -2.37 10.21 17.34
N SER A 699 -3.47 9.81 18.00
CA SER A 699 -4.66 9.20 17.37
C SER A 699 -5.93 10.03 17.66
N ALA A 700 -7.03 9.71 16.99
CA ALA A 700 -8.31 10.41 17.15
C ALA A 700 -8.93 10.12 18.53
N SER A 701 -9.11 11.16 19.34
CA SER A 701 -9.78 11.06 20.66
C SER A 701 -11.26 10.67 20.54
N GLY A 702 -11.86 10.22 21.65
CA GLY A 702 -13.27 9.83 21.73
C GLY A 702 -14.28 10.99 21.68
N VAL A 703 -13.98 12.08 20.96
CA VAL A 703 -14.90 13.20 20.77
C VAL A 703 -16.07 12.76 19.91
N GLN A 704 -17.28 13.05 20.37
CA GLN A 704 -18.50 12.70 19.65
C GLN A 704 -19.60 13.74 19.90
N SER A 705 -20.55 13.85 18.98
CA SER A 705 -21.76 14.63 19.15
C SER A 705 -22.86 14.20 18.21
N SER A 706 -24.07 14.01 18.76
CA SER A 706 -25.30 13.90 17.97
C SER A 706 -25.79 15.25 17.42
N THR A 707 -25.12 16.36 17.74
CA THR A 707 -25.37 17.67 17.11
C THR A 707 -24.43 17.84 15.92
N PRO A 708 -24.94 18.20 14.73
CA PRO A 708 -24.10 18.17 13.54
C PRO A 708 -23.13 19.34 13.46
N TYR A 709 -21.96 19.08 12.86
CA TYR A 709 -21.11 20.12 12.31
C TYR A 709 -21.58 20.49 10.90
N SER A 710 -21.02 21.54 10.30
CA SER A 710 -21.28 21.85 8.89
C SER A 710 -20.02 22.26 8.13
N LEU A 711 -19.94 21.90 6.85
CA LEU A 711 -18.82 22.22 5.97
C LEU A 711 -19.24 23.13 4.81
N ALA A 712 -18.38 24.10 4.52
CA ALA A 712 -18.45 24.94 3.32
C ALA A 712 -17.14 24.82 2.52
N PHE A 713 -17.27 24.50 1.23
CA PHE A 713 -16.15 24.27 0.31
C PHE A 713 -16.00 25.42 -0.70
N GLU A 714 -14.80 25.97 -0.78
CA GLU A 714 -14.40 26.97 -1.77
C GLU A 714 -13.16 26.46 -2.51
N TYR A 715 -13.30 26.04 -3.77
CA TYR A 715 -12.19 25.50 -4.58
C TYR A 715 -12.39 25.74 -6.08
N PRO A 716 -11.30 25.73 -6.89
CA PRO A 716 -11.39 25.77 -8.35
C PRO A 716 -12.02 24.49 -8.88
N LYS A 717 -13.17 24.57 -9.58
CA LYS A 717 -13.89 23.37 -10.07
C LYS A 717 -13.37 22.81 -11.40
N GLY A 718 -12.81 23.66 -12.25
CA GLY A 718 -12.32 23.28 -13.58
C GLY A 718 -10.85 22.88 -13.58
N SER A 719 -10.41 22.15 -14.61
CA SER A 719 -9.03 21.70 -14.80
C SER A 719 -8.51 20.73 -13.73
N ALA A 720 -9.40 19.94 -13.12
CA ALA A 720 -9.02 18.84 -12.25
C ALA A 720 -8.51 17.61 -13.03
N LEU A 721 -8.93 17.48 -14.30
CA LEU A 721 -8.48 16.46 -15.25
C LEU A 721 -8.15 17.09 -16.62
N THR A 722 -7.55 16.30 -17.50
CA THR A 722 -7.21 16.76 -18.86
C THR A 722 -8.35 16.41 -19.83
N GLY A 723 -8.80 17.39 -20.60
CA GLY A 723 -9.75 17.19 -21.70
C GLY A 723 -9.35 17.96 -22.95
N SER A 724 -9.58 17.39 -24.13
CA SER A 724 -9.24 18.05 -25.40
C SER A 724 -10.17 17.65 -26.54
N ILE A 725 -10.39 18.55 -27.49
CA ILE A 725 -11.10 18.21 -28.73
C ILE A 725 -10.11 17.53 -29.67
N VAL A 726 -10.29 16.23 -29.91
CA VAL A 726 -9.43 15.42 -30.78
C VAL A 726 -9.94 15.35 -32.22
N THR A 727 -11.24 15.55 -32.41
CA THR A 727 -11.84 15.71 -33.74
C THR A 727 -12.76 16.93 -33.71
N ALA A 728 -12.30 18.02 -34.31
CA ALA A 728 -13.07 19.25 -34.44
C ALA A 728 -14.09 19.12 -35.59
N SER A 729 -15.37 19.03 -35.24
CA SER A 729 -16.47 18.94 -36.21
C SER A 729 -17.66 19.68 -35.63
N PHE A 730 -18.17 20.68 -36.35
CA PHE A 730 -19.26 21.49 -35.86
C PHE A 730 -20.45 20.63 -35.43
N ASP A 731 -20.84 20.78 -34.17
CA ASP A 731 -21.94 20.04 -33.56
C ASP A 731 -21.75 18.52 -33.49
N ASN A 732 -20.50 18.07 -33.63
CA ASN A 732 -20.11 16.67 -33.64
C ASN A 732 -18.67 16.49 -33.14
N ASP A 733 -18.21 17.38 -32.25
CA ASP A 733 -16.87 17.37 -31.69
C ASP A 733 -16.64 16.08 -30.89
N THR A 734 -15.52 15.41 -31.13
CA THR A 734 -15.04 14.33 -30.26
C THR A 734 -14.09 14.92 -29.22
N ILE A 735 -14.41 14.71 -27.95
CA ILE A 735 -13.67 15.19 -26.79
C ILE A 735 -13.01 13.98 -26.12
N SER A 736 -11.69 14.00 -26.00
CA SER A 736 -10.97 13.04 -25.16
C SER A 736 -10.91 13.51 -23.72
N PHE A 737 -10.75 12.55 -22.80
CA PHE A 737 -10.45 12.79 -21.41
C PHE A 737 -9.33 11.86 -20.92
N ASP A 738 -8.57 12.35 -19.95
CA ASP A 738 -7.55 11.62 -19.21
C ASP A 738 -7.61 12.06 -17.75
N VAL A 739 -7.91 11.09 -16.88
CA VAL A 739 -8.10 11.28 -15.44
C VAL A 739 -7.09 10.40 -14.72
N ASN A 740 -6.25 11.04 -13.91
CA ASN A 740 -5.43 10.30 -12.97
C ASN A 740 -6.29 9.79 -11.83
N VAL A 741 -6.15 8.52 -11.50
CA VAL A 741 -6.85 7.90 -10.37
C VAL A 741 -5.87 7.16 -9.48
N THR A 742 -6.34 6.80 -8.30
CA THR A 742 -5.56 6.05 -7.32
C THR A 742 -5.25 4.63 -7.81
N THR A 743 -4.08 4.15 -7.42
CA THR A 743 -3.57 2.80 -7.62
C THR A 743 -2.72 2.42 -6.42
N PHE A 744 -3.01 1.30 -5.76
CA PHE A 744 -2.17 0.81 -4.66
C PHE A 744 -1.33 -0.40 -5.06
N VAL A 745 -1.97 -1.44 -5.59
CA VAL A 745 -1.30 -2.65 -6.11
C VAL A 745 -1.20 -2.60 -7.65
N SER A 746 -0.94 -3.74 -8.31
CA SER A 746 -0.97 -3.84 -9.78
C SER A 746 -2.36 -3.61 -10.40
N THR A 747 -3.36 -3.27 -9.60
CA THR A 747 -4.75 -3.01 -10.02
C THR A 747 -5.11 -1.57 -9.77
N GLN A 748 -5.97 -1.04 -10.63
CA GLN A 748 -6.48 0.31 -10.55
C GLN A 748 -7.81 0.32 -9.80
N ASP A 749 -7.94 1.20 -8.82
CA ASP A 749 -9.07 1.20 -7.88
C ASP A 749 -10.34 1.74 -8.54
N TRP A 750 -10.17 2.78 -9.36
CA TRP A 750 -11.27 3.47 -10.03
C TRP A 750 -11.45 3.03 -11.48
N GLN A 751 -12.72 2.87 -11.88
CA GLN A 751 -13.14 2.55 -13.23
C GLN A 751 -14.12 3.60 -13.77
N PHE A 752 -14.10 3.82 -15.10
CA PHE A 752 -15.05 4.74 -15.74
C PHE A 752 -16.51 4.32 -15.51
N HIS A 753 -17.33 5.26 -15.03
CA HIS A 753 -18.77 5.09 -14.90
C HIS A 753 -19.53 5.89 -15.97
N SER A 754 -19.36 7.20 -15.96
CA SER A 754 -20.13 8.12 -16.80
C SER A 754 -19.40 9.42 -17.11
N ALA A 755 -19.91 10.17 -18.08
CA ALA A 755 -19.43 11.51 -18.38
C ALA A 755 -20.60 12.49 -18.57
N GLN A 756 -20.40 13.76 -18.24
CA GLN A 756 -21.43 14.79 -18.37
C GLN A 756 -20.82 16.14 -18.76
N LEU A 757 -21.53 16.96 -19.53
CA LEU A 757 -21.07 18.31 -19.84
C LEU A 757 -21.60 19.32 -18.82
N ARG A 758 -20.72 20.25 -18.46
CA ARG A 758 -21.01 21.46 -17.71
C ARG A 758 -20.79 22.69 -18.60
N ASP A 759 -21.53 23.77 -18.33
CA ASP A 759 -21.28 25.04 -19.01
C ASP A 759 -20.06 25.80 -18.43
N HIS A 760 -19.84 27.04 -18.90
CA HIS A 760 -18.76 27.90 -18.44
C HIS A 760 -18.89 28.34 -16.98
N SER A 761 -20.08 28.18 -16.39
CA SER A 761 -20.40 28.47 -14.99
C SER A 761 -20.54 27.17 -14.17
N PHE A 762 -20.06 26.04 -14.69
CA PHE A 762 -20.08 24.70 -14.10
C PHE A 762 -21.48 24.12 -13.84
N SER A 763 -22.52 24.70 -14.44
CA SER A 763 -23.89 24.21 -14.33
C SER A 763 -24.09 22.99 -15.24
N VAL A 764 -24.89 22.02 -14.79
CA VAL A 764 -25.23 20.82 -15.57
C VAL A 764 -25.88 21.21 -16.88
N LEU A 765 -25.34 20.71 -18.00
CA LEU A 765 -26.08 20.68 -19.26
C LEU A 765 -26.96 19.43 -19.27
N SER A 766 -28.27 19.62 -19.16
CA SER A 766 -29.27 18.53 -19.12
C SER A 766 -29.10 17.57 -20.30
N ASN A 767 -29.50 16.30 -20.18
CA ASN A 767 -29.42 15.31 -21.28
C ASN A 767 -28.02 15.09 -21.89
N THR A 768 -26.93 15.50 -21.22
CA THR A 768 -25.55 15.22 -21.63
C THR A 768 -24.85 14.15 -20.78
N LEU A 769 -25.50 13.66 -19.72
CA LEU A 769 -25.00 12.52 -18.95
C LEU A 769 -25.00 11.29 -19.86
N VAL A 770 -23.85 10.65 -20.04
CA VAL A 770 -23.70 9.46 -20.87
C VAL A 770 -23.03 8.34 -20.08
N GLN A 771 -23.62 7.14 -20.19
CA GLN A 771 -23.19 5.90 -19.57
C GLN A 771 -23.17 4.80 -20.63
N PRO A 772 -22.16 3.91 -20.69
CA PRO A 772 -22.18 2.76 -21.59
C PRO A 772 -23.31 1.79 -21.20
N PRO A 773 -24.07 1.17 -22.14
CA PRO A 773 -24.00 1.26 -23.60
C PRO A 773 -25.01 2.27 -24.22
N THR A 774 -25.43 3.29 -23.48
CA THR A 774 -26.62 4.09 -23.80
C THR A 774 -26.48 4.96 -25.05
N ALA A 775 -27.54 5.00 -25.88
CA ALA A 775 -27.73 5.94 -26.99
C ALA A 775 -28.95 6.83 -26.72
N GLY A 776 -28.94 8.10 -27.19
CA GLY A 776 -30.09 9.01 -27.11
C GLY A 776 -29.86 10.32 -26.33
N THR A 777 -28.67 10.51 -25.77
CA THR A 777 -28.22 11.73 -25.09
C THR A 777 -27.59 12.71 -26.09
N TYR A 778 -27.42 13.97 -25.70
CA TYR A 778 -26.74 14.98 -26.54
C TYR A 778 -25.21 14.88 -26.51
N LEU A 779 -24.70 13.88 -25.80
CA LEU A 779 -23.32 13.43 -25.75
C LEU A 779 -23.32 11.91 -25.94
N THR A 780 -22.48 11.38 -26.80
CA THR A 780 -22.39 9.95 -27.10
C THR A 780 -21.09 9.38 -26.57
N PHE A 781 -21.15 8.20 -25.96
CA PHE A 781 -19.95 7.49 -25.52
C PHE A 781 -19.22 6.92 -26.75
N VAL A 782 -17.90 7.06 -26.79
CA VAL A 782 -17.06 6.51 -27.86
C VAL A 782 -16.20 5.39 -27.32
N SER A 783 -15.43 5.64 -26.26
CA SER A 783 -14.53 4.66 -25.66
C SER A 783 -14.12 5.04 -24.23
N SER A 784 -13.73 4.04 -23.45
CA SER A 784 -12.98 4.20 -22.21
C SER A 784 -11.94 3.08 -22.08
N ALA A 785 -10.85 3.37 -21.38
CA ALA A 785 -9.82 2.41 -21.01
C ALA A 785 -9.28 2.77 -19.62
N ASN A 786 -9.03 1.74 -18.80
CA ASN A 786 -8.46 1.88 -17.46
C ASN A 786 -7.10 1.17 -17.47
N ALA A 787 -6.01 1.92 -17.34
CA ALA A 787 -4.67 1.37 -17.30
C ALA A 787 -3.67 2.33 -16.67
N ASN A 788 -2.68 1.79 -15.97
CA ASN A 788 -1.53 2.54 -15.42
C ASN A 788 -1.92 3.71 -14.49
N GLY A 789 -3.04 3.61 -13.77
CA GLY A 789 -3.53 4.70 -12.90
C GLY A 789 -4.23 5.82 -13.65
N HIS A 790 -4.70 5.53 -14.86
CA HIS A 790 -5.46 6.46 -15.67
C HIS A 790 -6.80 5.87 -16.09
N ILE A 791 -7.83 6.71 -16.07
CA ILE A 791 -9.06 6.49 -16.81
C ILE A 791 -9.01 7.41 -18.03
N THR A 792 -8.85 6.82 -19.21
CA THR A 792 -8.79 7.55 -20.48
C THR A 792 -9.99 7.20 -21.35
N GLY A 793 -10.36 8.09 -22.25
CA GLY A 793 -11.45 7.80 -23.17
C GLY A 793 -11.87 8.96 -24.04
N SER A 794 -13.00 8.79 -24.70
CA SER A 794 -13.60 9.86 -25.48
C SER A 794 -15.13 9.79 -25.52
N VAL A 795 -15.71 10.97 -25.70
CA VAL A 795 -17.13 11.20 -25.91
C VAL A 795 -17.31 12.10 -27.13
N ARG A 796 -18.47 12.07 -27.76
CA ARG A 796 -18.74 12.87 -28.96
C ARG A 796 -20.06 13.59 -28.86
N LEU A 797 -20.09 14.88 -29.19
CA LEU A 797 -21.32 15.66 -29.25
C LEU A 797 -22.31 15.06 -30.26
N ALA A 798 -23.59 15.08 -29.92
CA ALA A 798 -24.63 14.71 -30.87
C ALA A 798 -25.04 15.95 -31.71
N PRO A 799 -25.29 15.79 -33.03
CA PRO A 799 -25.78 16.86 -33.88
C PRO A 799 -26.99 17.59 -33.31
N GLY A 800 -27.01 18.92 -33.44
CA GLY A 800 -28.01 19.83 -32.88
C GLY A 800 -27.64 20.40 -31.50
N PHE A 801 -26.48 20.09 -30.92
CA PHE A 801 -26.06 20.58 -29.61
C PHE A 801 -26.09 22.12 -29.52
N ALA A 802 -25.55 22.82 -30.51
CA ALA A 802 -25.51 24.28 -30.58
C ALA A 802 -26.90 24.91 -30.59
N ALA A 803 -27.88 24.24 -31.21
CA ALA A 803 -29.26 24.71 -31.24
C ALA A 803 -29.98 24.51 -29.89
N ARG A 804 -29.64 23.44 -29.16
CA ARG A 804 -30.23 23.09 -27.86
C ARG A 804 -29.63 23.92 -26.71
N TYR A 805 -28.33 24.23 -26.80
CA TYR A 805 -27.59 25.02 -25.82
C TYR A 805 -27.03 26.30 -26.45
N PRO A 806 -27.89 27.24 -26.89
CA PRO A 806 -27.44 28.43 -27.62
C PRO A 806 -26.54 29.35 -26.79
N GLY A 807 -26.62 29.28 -25.45
CA GLY A 807 -25.78 30.03 -24.51
C GLY A 807 -24.41 29.39 -24.20
N SER A 808 -24.19 28.13 -24.59
CA SER A 808 -22.97 27.38 -24.27
C SER A 808 -21.99 27.40 -25.46
N GLY A 809 -20.89 28.13 -25.29
CA GLY A 809 -19.74 28.13 -26.20
C GLY A 809 -18.58 27.35 -25.60
N THR A 810 -18.15 27.77 -24.41
CA THR A 810 -17.21 27.01 -23.57
C THR A 810 -17.97 25.97 -22.74
N VAL A 811 -17.46 24.75 -22.69
CA VAL A 811 -17.96 23.68 -21.83
C VAL A 811 -16.82 23.06 -21.03
N HIS A 812 -17.17 22.33 -19.98
CA HIS A 812 -16.27 21.43 -19.28
C HIS A 812 -16.87 20.01 -19.36
N LEU A 813 -16.02 19.02 -19.63
CA LEU A 813 -16.37 17.62 -19.49
C LEU A 813 -16.07 17.17 -18.06
N GLU A 814 -17.08 16.68 -17.35
CA GLU A 814 -16.97 16.03 -16.05
C GLU A 814 -16.98 14.51 -16.24
N ILE A 815 -16.10 13.83 -15.49
CA ILE A 815 -15.97 12.37 -15.50
C ILE A 815 -16.36 11.82 -14.14
N PHE A 816 -17.13 10.75 -14.14
CA PHE A 816 -17.50 9.99 -12.95
C PHE A 816 -16.89 8.60 -13.04
N GLY A 817 -16.41 8.11 -11.91
CA GLY A 817 -15.92 6.75 -11.76
C GLY A 817 -16.61 6.03 -10.62
N TYR A 818 -16.51 4.70 -10.61
CA TYR A 818 -16.80 3.89 -9.44
C TYR A 818 -15.53 3.20 -8.95
N ASN A 819 -15.45 3.01 -7.64
CA ASN A 819 -14.33 2.38 -6.97
C ASN A 819 -14.60 0.90 -6.63
N VAL A 820 -13.72 0.31 -5.82
CA VAL A 820 -13.80 -1.09 -5.43
C VAL A 820 -15.09 -1.43 -4.67
N THR A 821 -15.71 -0.48 -3.95
CA THR A 821 -17.00 -0.66 -3.24
C THR A 821 -18.22 -0.44 -4.14
N ASN A 822 -18.03 -0.11 -5.42
CA ASN A 822 -19.06 0.35 -6.38
C ASN A 822 -19.69 1.72 -6.04
N SER A 823 -19.08 2.52 -5.17
CA SER A 823 -19.50 3.91 -4.93
C SER A 823 -19.15 4.78 -6.14
N THR A 824 -20.12 5.53 -6.66
CA THR A 824 -19.91 6.40 -7.84
C THR A 824 -19.68 7.84 -7.41
N VAL A 825 -18.57 8.44 -7.83
CA VAL A 825 -18.20 9.82 -7.49
C VAL A 825 -17.70 10.60 -8.72
N SER A 826 -17.74 11.94 -8.63
CA SER A 826 -17.09 12.82 -9.60
C SER A 826 -15.57 12.77 -9.45
N LEU A 827 -14.87 12.38 -10.51
CA LEU A 827 -13.40 12.43 -10.62
C LEU A 827 -12.90 13.78 -11.15
N GLY A 828 -13.83 14.73 -11.36
CA GLY A 828 -13.55 16.11 -11.68
C GLY A 828 -13.93 16.55 -13.07
N MET A 829 -13.63 17.83 -13.33
CA MET A 829 -13.94 18.50 -14.59
C MET A 829 -12.65 18.84 -15.34
N SER A 830 -12.71 18.70 -16.65
CA SER A 830 -11.63 19.08 -17.56
C SER A 830 -11.31 20.57 -17.49
N ASN A 831 -10.20 20.95 -18.12
CA ASN A 831 -9.96 22.31 -18.56
C ASN A 831 -11.09 22.82 -19.49
N PRO A 832 -11.26 24.15 -19.64
CA PRO A 832 -12.26 24.71 -20.54
C PRO A 832 -12.09 24.24 -21.99
N LEU A 833 -13.20 23.84 -22.62
CA LEU A 833 -13.26 23.37 -24.01
C LEU A 833 -14.06 24.35 -24.86
N ASN A 834 -13.41 24.99 -25.83
CA ASN A 834 -14.09 25.85 -26.81
C ASN A 834 -14.61 25.01 -27.97
N LEU A 835 -15.92 24.81 -28.06
CA LEU A 835 -16.52 23.92 -29.06
C LEU A 835 -16.37 24.46 -30.49
N THR A 836 -16.28 23.59 -31.49
CA THR A 836 -16.03 24.02 -32.88
C THR A 836 -17.10 24.98 -33.39
N ALA A 837 -16.69 26.00 -34.14
CA ALA A 837 -17.53 27.02 -34.76
C ALA A 837 -17.47 26.94 -36.29
N THR A 838 -18.54 27.33 -36.97
CA THR A 838 -18.59 27.49 -38.45
C THR A 838 -18.68 28.94 -38.89
N THR A 839 -18.99 29.85 -37.97
CA THR A 839 -19.05 31.29 -38.21
C THR A 839 -18.41 32.03 -37.04
N ALA A 840 -17.79 33.18 -37.34
CA ALA A 840 -17.35 34.09 -36.29
C ALA A 840 -18.55 34.88 -35.76
N GLU A 841 -18.72 34.94 -34.44
CA GLU A 841 -19.86 35.63 -33.82
C GLU A 841 -19.51 36.34 -32.51
N LEU A 842 -20.34 37.33 -32.16
CA LEU A 842 -20.47 37.90 -30.83
C LEU A 842 -21.97 38.01 -30.55
N LYS A 843 -22.40 37.44 -29.42
CA LYS A 843 -23.78 37.44 -28.94
C LYS A 843 -23.83 37.62 -27.43
N ALA A 844 -24.71 38.49 -26.93
CA ALA A 844 -25.00 38.62 -25.50
C ALA A 844 -26.37 38.02 -25.19
N TYR A 845 -26.41 37.15 -24.19
CA TYR A 845 -27.60 36.52 -23.60
C TYR A 845 -27.88 37.13 -22.24
N ASN A 846 -29.17 37.17 -21.85
CA ASN A 846 -29.65 37.95 -20.71
C ASN A 846 -29.11 39.40 -20.74
N ASN A 847 -29.15 40.02 -21.92
CA ASN A 847 -28.54 41.32 -22.17
C ASN A 847 -29.35 42.50 -21.61
N ILE A 848 -30.34 42.23 -20.76
CA ILE A 848 -31.05 43.18 -19.90
C ILE A 848 -31.16 42.53 -18.53
N PHE A 849 -30.39 43.00 -17.54
CA PHE A 849 -30.37 42.36 -16.22
C PHE A 849 -30.15 43.34 -15.07
N ASN A 850 -30.48 42.88 -13.86
CA ASN A 850 -30.28 43.62 -12.62
C ASN A 850 -29.17 42.98 -11.75
N PRO A 851 -27.96 43.57 -11.73
CA PRO A 851 -26.85 43.11 -10.88
C PRO A 851 -27.19 43.08 -9.38
N ALA A 852 -28.07 43.96 -8.91
CA ALA A 852 -28.46 44.03 -7.50
C ALA A 852 -29.29 42.81 -7.06
N ARG A 853 -29.82 42.02 -8.01
CA ARG A 853 -30.48 40.73 -7.78
C ARG A 853 -29.56 39.53 -8.05
N GLY A 854 -28.26 39.76 -8.24
CA GLY A 854 -27.28 38.72 -8.57
C GLY A 854 -27.37 38.19 -10.00
N GLN A 855 -28.13 38.85 -10.88
CA GLN A 855 -28.22 38.45 -12.29
C GLN A 855 -26.93 38.82 -13.04
N LYS A 856 -26.66 38.12 -14.14
CA LYS A 856 -25.48 38.33 -15.01
C LYS A 856 -25.87 38.26 -16.49
N ALA A 857 -25.12 38.92 -17.36
CA ALA A 857 -25.21 38.72 -18.80
C ALA A 857 -24.14 37.72 -19.26
N THR A 858 -24.52 36.76 -20.10
CA THR A 858 -23.59 35.79 -20.69
C THR A 858 -23.18 36.27 -22.09
N VAL A 859 -21.88 36.46 -22.29
CA VAL A 859 -21.26 36.82 -23.55
C VAL A 859 -20.74 35.56 -24.23
N LYS A 860 -21.26 35.29 -25.42
CA LYS A 860 -20.78 34.25 -26.32
C LYS A 860 -20.00 34.88 -27.46
N TYR A 861 -18.85 34.30 -27.79
CA TYR A 861 -18.09 34.64 -28.97
C TYR A 861 -17.70 33.38 -29.74
N ALA A 862 -17.33 33.54 -31.01
CA ALA A 862 -16.69 32.48 -31.77
C ALA A 862 -15.63 33.04 -32.72
N THR A 863 -14.51 32.34 -32.83
CA THR A 863 -13.45 32.60 -33.81
C THR A 863 -13.18 31.34 -34.62
N LEU A 864 -12.83 31.51 -35.90
CA LEU A 864 -12.53 30.37 -36.79
C LEU A 864 -11.04 30.01 -36.78
N GLU A 865 -10.20 30.91 -36.27
CA GLU A 865 -8.76 30.76 -36.18
C GLU A 865 -8.31 31.05 -34.75
N PRO A 866 -7.26 30.38 -34.26
CA PRO A 866 -6.66 30.70 -32.98
C PRO A 866 -6.01 32.09 -33.03
N GLY A 867 -5.92 32.76 -31.89
CA GLY A 867 -5.21 34.02 -31.76
C GLY A 867 -5.69 34.86 -30.58
N ARG A 868 -5.16 36.08 -30.48
CA ARG A 868 -5.48 36.99 -29.39
C ARG A 868 -6.90 37.54 -29.51
N ILE A 869 -7.70 37.34 -28.45
CA ILE A 869 -9.07 37.84 -28.36
C ILE A 869 -9.14 38.91 -27.27
N THR A 870 -9.66 40.08 -27.63
CA THR A 870 -9.97 41.16 -26.67
C THR A 870 -11.46 41.41 -26.62
N ILE A 871 -12.08 41.25 -25.45
CA ILE A 871 -13.48 41.59 -25.18
C ILE A 871 -13.54 42.66 -24.09
N LYS A 872 -14.01 43.86 -24.44
CA LYS A 872 -14.04 45.04 -23.56
C LYS A 872 -15.44 45.65 -23.48
N LEU A 873 -15.76 46.22 -22.33
CA LEU A 873 -16.99 46.94 -22.06
C LEU A 873 -16.75 48.44 -21.97
N PHE A 874 -17.64 49.21 -22.57
CA PHE A 874 -17.63 50.66 -22.57
C PHE A 874 -19.02 51.22 -22.25
N THR A 875 -19.09 52.46 -21.78
CA THR A 875 -20.32 53.25 -21.79
C THR A 875 -20.67 53.68 -23.22
N VAL A 876 -21.89 54.18 -23.44
CA VAL A 876 -22.28 54.79 -24.72
C VAL A 876 -21.40 55.99 -25.13
N THR A 877 -20.75 56.66 -24.17
CA THR A 877 -19.80 57.76 -24.41
C THR A 877 -18.36 57.28 -24.67
N GLY A 878 -18.11 55.97 -24.67
CA GLY A 878 -16.79 55.39 -24.93
C GLY A 878 -15.90 55.24 -23.70
N THR A 879 -16.37 55.59 -22.51
CA THR A 879 -15.63 55.38 -21.25
C THR A 879 -15.46 53.89 -20.98
N TYR A 880 -14.24 53.43 -20.75
CA TYR A 880 -13.90 52.04 -20.42
C TYR A 880 -14.50 51.62 -19.07
N ILE A 881 -15.08 50.41 -19.02
CA ILE A 881 -15.73 49.85 -17.83
C ILE A 881 -14.97 48.64 -17.28
N ALA A 882 -14.69 47.67 -18.14
CA ALA A 882 -14.01 46.42 -17.78
C ALA A 882 -13.48 45.72 -19.02
N THR A 883 -12.44 44.90 -18.84
CA THR A 883 -12.00 43.90 -19.82
C THR A 883 -12.51 42.55 -19.35
N LEU A 884 -13.28 41.88 -20.19
CA LEU A 884 -13.83 40.56 -19.89
C LEU A 884 -12.91 39.42 -20.37
N LEU A 885 -12.15 39.66 -21.44
CA LEU A 885 -11.16 38.72 -21.97
C LEU A 885 -10.05 39.51 -22.68
N ASP A 886 -8.79 39.15 -22.44
CA ASP A 886 -7.61 39.62 -23.18
C ASP A 886 -6.53 38.53 -23.10
N ALA A 887 -6.64 37.54 -23.99
CA ALA A 887 -5.78 36.36 -23.99
C ALA A 887 -5.68 35.73 -25.38
N ASP A 888 -4.62 34.95 -25.61
CA ASP A 888 -4.54 34.03 -26.75
C ASP A 888 -5.45 32.82 -26.51
N MET A 889 -6.38 32.58 -27.43
CA MET A 889 -7.39 31.53 -27.32
C MET A 889 -7.35 30.58 -28.54
N PRO A 890 -7.71 29.30 -28.36
CA PRO A 890 -7.93 28.40 -29.48
C PRO A 890 -9.14 28.86 -30.32
N ALA A 891 -9.20 28.40 -31.58
CA ALA A 891 -10.39 28.54 -32.41
C ALA A 891 -11.59 27.85 -31.75
N GLY A 892 -12.79 28.35 -32.04
CA GLY A 892 -14.05 27.79 -31.54
C GLY A 892 -14.93 28.81 -30.85
N ARG A 893 -15.97 28.30 -30.19
CA ARG A 893 -16.97 29.04 -29.44
C ARG A 893 -16.52 29.19 -28.00
N GLY A 894 -16.57 30.40 -27.47
CA GLY A 894 -16.32 30.68 -26.06
C GLY A 894 -17.51 31.34 -25.38
N SER A 895 -17.62 31.16 -24.07
CA SER A 895 -18.61 31.84 -23.21
C SER A 895 -17.95 32.42 -21.97
N LEU A 896 -18.41 33.60 -21.54
CA LEU A 896 -18.01 34.25 -20.29
C LEU A 896 -19.17 35.07 -19.73
N ASP A 897 -19.18 35.34 -18.43
CA ASP A 897 -20.23 36.16 -17.80
C ASP A 897 -19.73 37.56 -17.45
N TRP A 898 -20.64 38.53 -17.47
CA TRP A 898 -20.45 39.84 -16.86
C TRP A 898 -21.52 40.07 -15.79
N ASP A 899 -21.08 40.33 -14.57
CA ASP A 899 -21.92 40.52 -13.39
C ASP A 899 -22.34 41.98 -13.16
N GLY A 900 -22.06 42.87 -14.12
CA GLY A 900 -22.43 44.28 -14.01
C GLY A 900 -21.46 45.11 -13.18
N ARG A 901 -20.24 44.63 -12.91
CA ARG A 901 -19.20 45.39 -12.20
C ARG A 901 -18.19 46.03 -13.16
N ASN A 902 -17.61 47.15 -12.74
CA ASN A 902 -16.49 47.80 -13.40
C ASN A 902 -15.14 47.28 -12.86
N VAL A 903 -14.03 47.85 -13.36
CA VAL A 903 -12.67 47.52 -12.89
C VAL A 903 -12.42 47.78 -11.39
N SER A 904 -13.21 48.62 -10.73
CA SER A 904 -13.11 48.84 -9.27
C SER A 904 -14.01 47.91 -8.46
N GLY A 905 -14.56 46.86 -9.07
CA GLY A 905 -15.48 45.91 -8.44
C GLY A 905 -16.84 46.51 -8.07
N SER A 906 -17.14 47.73 -8.52
CA SER A 906 -18.38 48.44 -8.19
C SER A 906 -19.47 48.16 -9.20
N VAL A 907 -20.71 47.98 -8.75
CA VAL A 907 -21.88 47.78 -9.63
C VAL A 907 -22.14 49.05 -10.42
N VAL A 908 -22.16 48.93 -11.75
CA VAL A 908 -22.36 50.06 -12.66
C VAL A 908 -23.78 50.64 -12.55
N VAL A 909 -23.98 51.87 -13.00
CA VAL A 909 -25.31 52.53 -12.98
C VAL A 909 -26.25 51.94 -14.05
N SER A 910 -27.56 52.12 -13.89
CA SER A 910 -28.52 51.76 -14.93
C SER A 910 -28.20 52.50 -16.23
N GLY A 911 -28.24 51.80 -17.35
CA GLY A 911 -27.84 52.36 -18.64
C GLY A 911 -27.45 51.30 -19.67
N ILE A 912 -27.07 51.76 -20.85
CA ILE A 912 -26.60 50.92 -21.95
C ILE A 912 -25.08 50.88 -21.94
N TYR A 913 -24.54 49.68 -22.10
CA TYR A 913 -23.12 49.38 -22.20
C TYR A 913 -22.83 48.72 -23.55
N LEU A 914 -21.69 49.08 -24.13
CA LEU A 914 -21.19 48.59 -25.40
C LEU A 914 -20.11 47.55 -25.15
N LEU A 915 -20.40 46.30 -25.49
CA LEU A 915 -19.49 45.18 -25.50
C LEU A 915 -18.81 45.11 -26.87
N ARG A 916 -17.48 45.19 -26.91
CA ARG A 916 -16.69 45.14 -28.15
C ARG A 916 -15.76 43.93 -28.13
N ILE A 917 -15.73 43.19 -29.24
CA ILE A 917 -14.73 42.16 -29.52
C ILE A 917 -13.78 42.64 -30.62
N ASP A 918 -12.49 42.40 -30.44
CA ASP A 918 -11.46 42.47 -31.47
C ASP A 918 -10.69 41.12 -31.45
N ALA A 919 -10.78 40.34 -32.52
CA ALA A 919 -10.16 39.01 -32.66
C ALA A 919 -9.98 38.62 -34.14
N PRO A 920 -9.22 37.55 -34.47
CA PRO A 920 -9.07 37.08 -35.85
C PRO A 920 -10.41 36.88 -36.56
N GLY A 921 -10.62 37.61 -37.66
CA GLY A 921 -11.84 37.53 -38.47
C GLY A 921 -13.08 38.18 -37.85
N ILE A 922 -13.00 38.83 -36.68
CA ILE A 922 -14.16 39.47 -36.05
C ILE A 922 -13.83 40.77 -35.32
N HIS A 923 -14.55 41.83 -35.72
CA HIS A 923 -14.61 43.12 -35.06
C HIS A 923 -16.08 43.53 -34.92
N LYS A 924 -16.66 43.38 -33.73
CA LYS A 924 -18.12 43.54 -33.54
C LYS A 924 -18.43 44.22 -32.21
N THR A 925 -19.53 44.98 -32.19
CA THR A 925 -20.05 45.63 -30.97
C THR A 925 -21.48 45.15 -30.69
N GLN A 926 -21.81 44.93 -29.42
CA GLN A 926 -23.13 44.54 -28.94
C GLN A 926 -23.56 45.35 -27.72
N LYS A 927 -24.87 45.49 -27.53
CA LYS A 927 -25.45 46.26 -26.42
C LYS A 927 -25.90 45.34 -25.29
N ILE A 928 -25.58 45.75 -24.06
CA ILE A 928 -26.10 45.18 -22.81
C ILE A 928 -26.71 46.32 -22.00
N ALA A 929 -27.89 46.11 -21.41
CA ALA A 929 -28.57 47.10 -20.57
C ALA A 929 -28.58 46.64 -19.11
N ILE A 930 -28.25 47.57 -18.21
CA ILE A 930 -28.41 47.41 -16.77
C ILE A 930 -29.67 48.12 -16.33
N ILE A 931 -30.53 47.41 -15.63
CA ILE A 931 -31.73 47.94 -14.98
C ILE A 931 -31.58 47.71 -13.47
N LYS A 932 -31.81 48.73 -12.65
CA LYS A 932 -31.75 48.62 -11.18
C LYS A 932 -33.15 48.62 -10.61
#